data_AF-A0A5M9JMH3-F1
#
_entry.id   AF-A0A5M9JMH3-F1
#
_cell.length_a   1.000
_cell.length_b   1.000
_cell.length_c   1.000
_cell.angle_alpha   90.00
_cell.angle_beta   90.00
_cell.angle_gamma   90.00
#
_symmetry.space_group_name_H-M   'P 1'
#
loop_
_entity.id
_entity.type
_entity.pdbx_description
1 polymer ?
#
loop_
_entity_poly.entity_id
_entity_poly.type
_entity_poly.pdbx_seq_one_letter_code
_entity_poly.pdbx_strand_id
1 'polypeptide(L)'
;MLSMQGIERGTLGYQAALELGVADALQEPEEILPDSGPHSLLDRRREFLNGKDGIRPLEESAVYEHLTNISVSYHEDVMYKRPTVELYSELFTQILFPPSRVTDTDDPYSLQVQIEVLVKVLAEPNIWVDFSFVEWRIRLGQMLWGQPLEIDLGDDISTDSETAHEPGDQKYWLLLQILLSCELLVRLDTVSQNIDNGLEPAKPADVKKLEKSMTSGVKWSLILARSWLENIRIEHSVPEIVPERKSPGWLATLTGTATSVVGNPPKESVQAYQFRGRHEGRQLAGLVHFAQKLKWPHLDKLMGKVLANDITVTDSSRNTPASGTPMSVSTQKSSYFMSQRPVSRRSLSTLTQMMSALIHSSGWLSNSYISGLMLPGEGLGHFLISTLLENDDAAVEKLGDEANLYGGFVFGERSFWSTACIVGRVLAAGKKSSECMGWISSDVKPRGVFGESWVNVDVESASKEDATRETPRILHKTVIERDGSVIGGADPSSILPGDFVAVYDPPTPNPPTIIFESLDLFAVDSDEITPTEEEPIPQTDTTTAPSIKTYSAMMRFLMDLDGDEKKEINIALTNDVHFVTAHPCVKSHNIEVLRSPTSPFFRSQGGDVDGQLPNPHMGHPLHKAFTYTVVPLYHIFNSPASKSLSSLLLSPPISPIHGSSPIHSSNHTTTSNIPKVLVIDCTSTDTLPPSPPDDMDVDLARNPELGGNARSGNKREFGSDSEILARAFCSEKGWNALISRRGRGCLACAVREAGALGWGVVLRV
;
A
#
# COMPACT_ATOMS: atom_id res chain seq x y z
N MET A 1 3.72 -2.45 -7.22
CA MET A 1 2.79 -1.34 -6.95
C MET A 1 1.86 -1.02 -8.13
N LEU A 2 2.34 -0.87 -9.37
CA LEU A 2 1.45 -0.60 -10.52
C LEU A 2 0.42 -1.71 -10.82
N SER A 3 0.68 -2.96 -10.41
CA SER A 3 -0.26 -4.08 -10.48
C SER A 3 -1.33 -4.07 -9.37
N MET A 4 -1.16 -3.27 -8.31
CA MET A 4 -2.08 -3.25 -7.16
C MET A 4 -3.33 -2.44 -7.44
N GLN A 5 -3.24 -1.31 -8.14
CA GLN A 5 -4.39 -0.48 -8.47
C GLN A 5 -5.10 -1.00 -9.73
N GLY A 6 -6.40 -1.26 -9.63
CA GLY A 6 -7.24 -1.62 -10.76
C GLY A 6 -7.55 -0.42 -11.67
N ILE A 7 -8.12 -0.70 -12.85
CA ILE A 7 -8.51 0.36 -13.79
C ILE A 7 -9.74 1.12 -13.27
N GLU A 8 -10.65 0.42 -12.58
CA GLU A 8 -11.75 1.04 -11.84
C GLU A 8 -11.27 1.55 -10.49
N ARG A 9 -11.73 2.74 -10.10
CA ARG A 9 -11.32 3.35 -8.83
C ARG A 9 -11.70 2.48 -7.64
N GLY A 10 -10.83 2.40 -6.64
CA GLY A 10 -11.05 1.63 -5.40
C GLY A 10 -11.12 0.12 -5.62
N THR A 11 -10.56 -0.35 -6.72
CA THR A 11 -10.42 -1.78 -7.03
C THR A 11 -8.95 -2.15 -7.14
N LEU A 12 -8.68 -3.44 -7.01
CA LEU A 12 -7.37 -4.02 -7.16
C LEU A 12 -7.16 -4.52 -8.60
N GLY A 13 -5.90 -4.63 -9.01
CA GLY A 13 -5.54 -5.37 -10.22
C GLY A 13 -5.76 -6.87 -10.04
N TYR A 14 -6.05 -7.57 -11.15
CA TYR A 14 -6.35 -9.00 -11.13
C TYR A 14 -5.22 -9.86 -10.53
N GLN A 15 -3.96 -9.56 -10.87
CA GLN A 15 -2.80 -10.27 -10.31
C GLN A 15 -2.68 -10.03 -8.81
N ALA A 16 -2.80 -8.78 -8.36
CA ALA A 16 -2.74 -8.44 -6.94
C ALA A 16 -3.82 -9.17 -6.12
N ALA A 17 -5.00 -9.38 -6.71
CA ALA A 17 -6.08 -10.15 -6.08
C ALA A 17 -5.72 -11.62 -5.84
N LEU A 18 -5.03 -12.26 -6.79
CA LEU A 18 -4.52 -13.63 -6.60
C LEU A 18 -3.45 -13.67 -5.51
N GLU A 19 -2.64 -12.62 -5.44
CA GLU A 19 -1.53 -12.48 -4.49
C GLU A 19 -2.00 -12.11 -3.06
N LEU A 20 -3.26 -11.71 -2.83
CA LEU A 20 -3.74 -11.25 -1.51
C LEU A 20 -3.36 -12.17 -0.34
N GLY A 21 -3.43 -13.49 -0.53
CA GLY A 21 -3.10 -14.47 0.53
C GLY A 21 -1.61 -14.71 0.75
N VAL A 22 -0.72 -14.21 -0.13
CA VAL A 22 0.74 -14.29 0.01
C VAL A 22 1.41 -12.91 0.05
N ALA A 23 0.64 -11.85 -0.18
CA ALA A 23 1.13 -10.49 -0.16
C ALA A 23 1.67 -10.17 1.25
N ASP A 24 2.72 -9.37 1.29
CA ASP A 24 3.24 -8.85 2.55
C ASP A 24 2.16 -7.97 3.18
N ALA A 25 1.33 -8.55 4.04
CA ALA A 25 0.45 -7.81 4.92
C ALA A 25 1.21 -7.52 6.21
N LEU A 26 0.92 -6.36 6.82
CA LEU A 26 1.36 -6.07 8.16
C LEU A 26 0.70 -7.05 9.14
N GLN A 27 1.31 -8.21 9.36
CA GLN A 27 0.91 -9.09 10.45
C GLN A 27 1.50 -8.49 11.72
N GLU A 28 0.67 -8.31 12.76
CA GLU A 28 1.25 -8.09 14.08
C GLU A 28 2.21 -9.25 14.35
N PRO A 29 3.44 -8.96 14.83
CA PRO A 29 4.34 -10.03 15.19
C PRO A 29 3.63 -10.92 16.21
N GLU A 30 3.35 -12.18 15.86
CA GLU A 30 3.29 -13.23 16.88
C GLU A 30 4.54 -13.01 17.71
N GLU A 31 4.37 -12.75 19.02
CA GLU A 31 5.43 -12.38 19.95
C GLU A 31 6.61 -13.36 19.87
N ILE A 32 7.50 -13.19 18.90
CA ILE A 32 8.89 -13.57 19.02
C ILE A 32 9.51 -12.37 19.71
N LEU A 33 9.20 -12.20 20.99
CA LEU A 33 9.95 -11.34 21.89
C LEU A 33 11.44 -11.65 21.66
N PRO A 34 12.25 -10.75 21.07
CA PRO A 34 13.68 -10.96 21.01
C PRO A 34 14.32 -10.90 22.42
N ASP A 35 13.54 -10.47 23.42
CA ASP A 35 13.90 -10.33 24.83
C ASP A 35 13.61 -11.58 25.68
N SER A 36 13.11 -12.68 25.10
CA SER A 36 12.94 -13.94 25.85
C SER A 36 14.19 -14.83 25.86
N GLY A 37 15.29 -14.39 25.25
CA GLY A 37 16.60 -15.05 25.29
C GLY A 37 17.48 -14.52 26.43
N PRO A 38 18.50 -15.26 26.87
CA PRO A 38 19.38 -14.87 27.98
C PRO A 38 20.26 -13.62 27.72
N HIS A 39 20.24 -13.03 26.53
CA HIS A 39 21.07 -11.87 26.14
C HIS A 39 20.27 -10.79 25.42
N SER A 40 20.43 -9.53 25.83
CA SER A 40 19.80 -8.38 25.18
C SER A 40 20.34 -8.19 23.74
N LEU A 41 19.59 -7.52 22.86
CA LEU A 41 20.07 -7.19 21.51
C LEU A 41 21.39 -6.40 21.51
N LEU A 42 21.60 -5.58 22.54
CA LEU A 42 22.84 -4.83 22.77
C LEU A 42 24.03 -5.76 23.02
N ASP A 43 23.84 -6.79 23.85
CA ASP A 43 24.90 -7.76 24.17
C ASP A 43 25.30 -8.56 22.93
N ARG A 44 24.31 -9.02 22.15
CA ARG A 44 24.56 -9.74 20.88
C ARG A 44 25.35 -8.88 19.90
N ARG A 45 24.97 -7.61 19.74
CA ARG A 45 25.67 -6.64 18.89
C ARG A 45 27.09 -6.36 19.36
N ARG A 46 27.30 -6.24 20.67
CA ARG A 46 28.63 -6.06 21.27
C ARG A 46 29.51 -7.30 21.07
N GLU A 47 28.97 -8.50 21.24
CA GLU A 47 29.69 -9.76 20.98
C GLU A 47 30.07 -9.89 19.50
N PHE A 48 29.17 -9.49 18.59
CA PHE A 48 29.40 -9.56 17.16
C PHE A 48 30.54 -8.65 16.67
N LEU A 49 30.64 -7.42 17.20
CA LEU A 49 31.75 -6.50 16.91
C LEU A 49 33.10 -6.98 17.45
N ASN A 50 33.09 -7.77 18.54
CA ASN A 50 34.30 -8.29 19.17
C ASN A 50 34.67 -9.71 18.71
N GLY A 51 33.84 -10.33 17.88
CA GLY A 51 34.01 -11.69 17.37
C GLY A 51 35.03 -11.78 16.23
N LYS A 52 35.76 -12.91 16.17
CA LYS A 52 36.76 -13.18 15.10
C LYS A 52 36.15 -13.42 13.73
N ASP A 53 34.87 -13.78 13.67
CA ASP A 53 34.11 -14.04 12.43
C ASP A 53 33.21 -12.84 12.05
N GLY A 54 33.36 -11.69 12.73
CA GLY A 54 32.47 -10.53 12.63
C GLY A 54 33.07 -9.33 11.90
N ILE A 55 32.52 -8.17 12.22
CA ILE A 55 32.86 -6.87 11.62
C ILE A 55 33.95 -6.21 12.47
N ARG A 56 34.86 -5.46 11.83
CA ARG A 56 35.83 -4.64 12.56
C ARG A 56 35.10 -3.45 13.22
N PRO A 57 35.45 -3.05 14.45
CA PRO A 57 34.92 -1.81 15.01
C PRO A 57 35.25 -0.62 14.10
N LEU A 58 34.22 0.03 13.57
CA LEU A 58 34.32 1.20 12.68
C LEU A 58 33.79 2.44 13.39
N GLU A 59 34.53 3.54 13.32
CA GLU A 59 34.01 4.85 13.72
C GLU A 59 32.90 5.29 12.76
N GLU A 60 31.97 6.11 13.25
CA GLU A 60 30.82 6.58 12.45
C GLU A 60 31.27 7.35 11.20
N SER A 61 32.30 8.20 11.34
CA SER A 61 32.96 8.93 10.24
C SER A 61 33.46 8.00 9.14
N ALA A 62 34.10 6.88 9.51
CA ALA A 62 34.58 5.87 8.58
C ALA A 62 33.42 5.21 7.81
N VAL A 63 32.31 4.92 8.49
CA VAL A 63 31.10 4.39 7.83
C VAL A 63 30.58 5.37 6.78
N TYR A 64 30.50 6.67 7.12
CA TYR A 64 30.08 7.70 6.17
C TYR A 64 31.04 7.84 4.97
N GLU A 65 32.34 7.80 5.21
CA GLU A 65 33.35 7.85 4.14
C GLU A 65 33.25 6.65 3.21
N HIS A 66 33.14 5.43 3.75
CA HIS A 66 32.95 4.23 2.94
C HIS A 66 31.67 4.28 2.12
N LEU A 67 30.54 4.68 2.73
CA LEU A 67 29.26 4.86 2.03
C LEU A 67 29.34 5.93 0.93
N THR A 68 30.10 7.00 1.15
CA THR A 68 30.33 8.04 0.14
C THR A 68 31.15 7.49 -1.02
N ASN A 69 32.27 6.82 -0.73
CA ASN A 69 33.18 6.28 -1.73
C ASN A 69 32.53 5.20 -2.61
N ILE A 70 31.77 4.28 -2.00
CA ILE A 70 31.06 3.24 -2.76
C ILE A 70 29.94 3.85 -3.62
N SER A 71 29.26 4.90 -3.12
CA SER A 71 28.22 5.61 -3.89
C SER A 71 28.80 6.32 -5.11
N VAL A 72 29.92 7.03 -4.97
CA VAL A 72 30.62 7.67 -6.11
C VAL A 72 30.99 6.62 -7.15
N SER A 73 31.64 5.55 -6.71
CA SER A 73 32.15 4.52 -7.61
C SER A 73 31.05 3.73 -8.33
N TYR A 74 29.88 3.55 -7.69
CA TYR A 74 28.69 2.96 -8.30
C TYR A 74 28.15 3.83 -9.45
N HIS A 75 28.04 5.15 -9.24
CA HIS A 75 27.52 6.08 -10.26
C HIS A 75 28.50 6.37 -11.39
N GLU A 76 29.81 6.32 -11.12
CA GLU A 76 30.83 6.48 -12.16
C GLU A 76 31.05 5.20 -12.98
N ASP A 77 30.42 4.08 -12.60
CA ASP A 77 30.55 2.78 -13.24
C ASP A 77 32.04 2.38 -13.39
N VAL A 78 32.81 2.57 -12.31
CA VAL A 78 34.25 2.27 -12.25
C VAL A 78 34.51 0.98 -11.49
N MET A 79 33.51 0.47 -10.75
CA MET A 79 33.71 -0.65 -9.82
C MET A 79 34.15 -1.95 -10.50
N TYR A 80 33.63 -2.30 -11.67
CA TYR A 80 34.05 -3.50 -12.41
C TYR A 80 35.47 -3.42 -12.99
N LYS A 81 36.05 -2.21 -13.06
CA LYS A 81 37.43 -2.01 -13.55
C LYS A 81 38.46 -2.29 -12.45
N ARG A 82 38.02 -2.43 -11.20
CA ARG A 82 38.91 -2.63 -10.06
C ARG A 82 39.36 -4.09 -9.99
N PRO A 83 40.66 -4.36 -9.77
CA PRO A 83 41.15 -5.71 -9.54
C PRO A 83 40.46 -6.38 -8.35
N THR A 84 40.11 -7.66 -8.49
CA THR A 84 39.50 -8.47 -7.43
C THR A 84 40.29 -8.46 -6.12
N VAL A 85 41.63 -8.44 -6.21
CA VAL A 85 42.54 -8.39 -5.05
C VAL A 85 42.46 -7.06 -4.30
N GLU A 86 42.18 -5.95 -5.02
CA GLU A 86 41.98 -4.63 -4.42
C GLU A 86 40.68 -4.63 -3.62
N LEU A 87 39.58 -5.11 -4.22
CA LEU A 87 38.28 -5.28 -3.55
C LEU A 87 38.36 -6.20 -2.33
N TYR A 88 39.16 -7.26 -2.41
CA TYR A 88 39.42 -8.14 -1.26
C TYR A 88 40.15 -7.39 -0.15
N SER A 89 41.22 -6.68 -0.51
CA SER A 89 42.10 -6.01 0.46
C SER A 89 41.32 -4.95 1.21
N GLU A 90 40.53 -4.12 0.53
CA GLU A 90 39.69 -3.12 1.18
C GLU A 90 38.69 -3.74 2.14
N LEU A 91 37.94 -4.75 1.67
CA LEU A 91 36.93 -5.41 2.49
C LEU A 91 37.52 -5.99 3.78
N PHE A 92 38.63 -6.73 3.71
CA PHE A 92 39.16 -7.47 4.86
C PHE A 92 40.21 -6.72 5.70
N THR A 93 40.66 -5.55 5.24
CA THR A 93 41.54 -4.68 6.04
C THR A 93 40.78 -3.54 6.69
N GLN A 94 39.73 -3.02 6.03
CA GLN A 94 38.99 -1.84 6.50
C GLN A 94 37.68 -2.23 7.20
N ILE A 95 36.91 -3.18 6.66
CA ILE A 95 35.53 -3.43 7.13
C ILE A 95 35.37 -4.75 7.92
N LEU A 96 35.82 -5.88 7.37
CA LEU A 96 35.66 -7.23 7.93
C LEU A 96 36.98 -7.83 8.38
N PHE A 97 36.93 -8.84 9.25
CA PHE A 97 38.09 -9.70 9.49
C PHE A 97 38.23 -10.74 8.35
N PRO A 98 39.46 -11.11 7.95
CA PRO A 98 39.67 -12.13 6.91
C PRO A 98 39.11 -13.48 7.37
N PRO A 99 38.51 -14.26 6.45
CA PRO A 99 37.85 -15.52 6.81
C PRO A 99 38.87 -16.55 7.31
N SER A 100 38.50 -17.28 8.37
CA SER A 100 39.32 -18.37 8.92
C SER A 100 39.36 -19.62 8.03
N ARG A 101 38.41 -19.75 7.09
CA ARG A 101 38.34 -20.82 6.10
C ARG A 101 38.01 -20.23 4.73
N VAL A 102 38.85 -20.53 3.74
CA VAL A 102 38.65 -20.13 2.36
C VAL A 102 37.90 -21.25 1.63
N THR A 103 36.81 -20.90 0.95
CA THR A 103 35.97 -21.85 0.21
C THR A 103 36.47 -22.15 -1.19
N ASP A 104 37.16 -21.20 -1.80
CA ASP A 104 37.89 -21.36 -3.07
C ASP A 104 39.37 -21.62 -2.78
N THR A 105 39.79 -22.88 -2.93
CA THR A 105 41.19 -23.27 -2.67
C THR A 105 42.15 -22.80 -3.76
N ASP A 106 41.64 -22.48 -4.95
CA ASP A 106 42.45 -22.13 -6.12
C ASP A 106 42.73 -20.62 -6.16
N ASP A 107 41.75 -19.79 -5.77
CA ASP A 107 41.92 -18.34 -5.60
C ASP A 107 41.29 -17.85 -4.27
N PRO A 108 42.10 -17.66 -3.21
CA PRO A 108 41.59 -17.19 -1.92
C PRO A 108 41.10 -15.75 -1.93
N TYR A 109 41.43 -14.99 -3.00
CA TYR A 109 41.03 -13.59 -3.15
C TYR A 109 39.76 -13.44 -3.99
N SER A 110 39.19 -14.54 -4.50
CA SER A 110 38.12 -14.50 -5.49
C SER A 110 36.86 -13.76 -5.02
N LEU A 111 36.09 -13.21 -5.98
CA LEU A 111 34.81 -12.56 -5.69
C LEU A 111 33.83 -13.51 -4.99
N GLN A 112 33.92 -14.81 -5.27
CA GLN A 112 33.10 -15.83 -4.61
C GLN A 112 33.36 -15.86 -3.10
N VAL A 113 34.62 -15.87 -2.67
CA VAL A 113 34.99 -15.85 -1.23
C VAL A 113 34.45 -14.59 -0.57
N GLN A 114 34.62 -13.43 -1.22
CA GLN A 114 34.14 -12.14 -0.69
C GLN A 114 32.61 -12.12 -0.53
N ILE A 115 31.88 -12.57 -1.56
CA ILE A 115 30.41 -12.66 -1.56
C ILE A 115 29.90 -13.61 -0.48
N GLU A 116 30.49 -14.81 -0.35
CA GLU A 116 30.07 -15.80 0.64
C GLU A 116 30.26 -15.30 2.08
N VAL A 117 31.35 -14.56 2.36
CA VAL A 117 31.57 -13.95 3.67
C VAL A 117 30.56 -12.83 3.96
N LEU A 118 30.30 -11.95 3.00
CA LEU A 118 29.31 -10.88 3.15
C LEU A 118 27.90 -11.42 3.37
N VAL A 119 27.50 -12.46 2.62
CA VAL A 119 26.21 -13.14 2.83
C VAL A 119 26.14 -13.77 4.22
N LYS A 120 27.22 -14.42 4.68
CA LYS A 120 27.27 -14.99 6.03
C LYS A 120 27.11 -13.92 7.11
N VAL A 121 27.82 -12.79 7.00
CA VAL A 121 27.75 -11.67 7.95
C VAL A 121 26.36 -11.06 7.98
N LEU A 122 25.75 -10.78 6.82
CA LEU A 122 24.40 -10.22 6.71
C LEU A 122 23.29 -11.21 7.11
N ALA A 123 23.56 -12.52 7.07
CA ALA A 123 22.62 -13.56 7.49
C ALA A 123 22.69 -13.88 8.99
N GLU A 124 23.56 -13.21 9.76
CA GLU A 124 23.67 -13.45 11.21
C GLU A 124 22.34 -13.13 11.93
N PRO A 125 21.75 -14.10 12.64
CA PRO A 125 20.41 -13.95 13.21
C PRO A 125 20.38 -12.93 14.35
N ASN A 126 19.35 -12.09 14.37
CA ASN A 126 19.06 -11.12 15.44
C ASN A 126 20.10 -10.00 15.64
N ILE A 127 20.95 -9.72 14.64
CA ILE A 127 21.87 -8.57 14.65
C ILE A 127 21.28 -7.40 13.85
N TRP A 128 20.78 -7.72 12.66
CA TRP A 128 20.33 -6.78 11.63
C TRP A 128 18.84 -6.47 11.74
N VAL A 129 18.45 -5.33 11.16
CA VAL A 129 17.03 -5.01 10.99
C VAL A 129 16.49 -5.84 9.84
N ASP A 130 15.43 -6.61 10.11
CA ASP A 130 14.83 -7.46 9.09
C ASP A 130 13.74 -6.72 8.31
N PHE A 131 14.13 -6.18 7.16
CA PHE A 131 13.25 -5.47 6.23
C PHE A 131 12.31 -6.40 5.44
N SER A 132 12.32 -7.72 5.69
CA SER A 132 11.27 -8.59 5.19
C SER A 132 9.92 -8.35 5.87
N PHE A 133 9.93 -7.74 7.07
CA PHE A 133 8.71 -7.31 7.74
C PHE A 133 8.30 -5.90 7.31
N VAL A 134 7.01 -5.74 7.00
CA VAL A 134 6.46 -4.48 6.46
C VAL A 134 6.66 -3.29 7.39
N GLU A 135 6.49 -3.53 8.69
CA GLU A 135 6.68 -2.53 9.72
C GLU A 135 8.06 -1.87 9.65
N TRP A 136 9.12 -2.67 9.56
CA TRP A 136 10.49 -2.16 9.49
C TRP A 136 10.76 -1.41 8.18
N ARG A 137 10.10 -1.79 7.07
CA ARG A 137 10.17 -1.02 5.81
C ARG A 137 9.60 0.39 5.98
N ILE A 138 8.50 0.53 6.73
CA ILE A 138 7.88 1.83 7.01
C ILE A 138 8.74 2.63 8.00
N ARG A 139 9.24 1.99 9.06
CA ARG A 139 10.06 2.63 10.12
C ARG A 139 11.50 2.95 9.69
N LEU A 140 11.93 2.57 8.48
CA LEU A 140 13.29 2.82 7.98
C LEU A 140 13.73 4.29 8.17
N GLY A 141 12.87 5.24 7.80
CA GLY A 141 13.17 6.65 7.94
C GLY A 141 13.20 7.12 9.40
N GLN A 142 12.41 6.51 10.27
CA GLN A 142 12.45 6.77 11.70
C GLN A 142 13.82 6.41 12.29
N MET A 143 14.44 5.31 11.83
CA MET A 143 15.79 4.93 12.27
C MET A 143 16.88 5.90 11.79
N LEU A 144 16.67 6.56 10.65
CA LEU A 144 17.67 7.48 10.06
C LEU A 144 17.53 8.92 10.54
N TRP A 145 16.29 9.41 10.64
CA TRP A 145 15.97 10.82 10.93
C TRP A 145 15.17 11.03 12.22
N GLY A 146 14.69 9.96 12.87
CA GLY A 146 13.98 10.06 14.14
C GLY A 146 14.87 10.57 15.27
N GLN A 147 14.25 11.03 16.35
CA GLN A 147 14.98 11.43 17.57
C GLN A 147 15.41 10.17 18.35
N PRO A 148 16.65 10.15 18.90
CA PRO A 148 17.06 9.10 19.82
C PRO A 148 16.12 9.03 21.02
N LEU A 149 15.76 7.81 21.44
CA LEU A 149 15.01 7.58 22.67
C LEU A 149 15.94 7.90 23.86
N GLU A 150 15.72 9.03 24.54
CA GLU A 150 16.33 9.23 25.86
C GLU A 150 15.69 8.23 26.84
N ILE A 151 16.39 7.13 27.12
CA ILE A 151 16.03 6.23 28.21
C ILE A 151 16.43 6.95 29.49
N ASP A 152 15.44 7.39 30.26
CA ASP A 152 15.62 8.01 31.58
C ASP A 152 16.14 6.95 32.58
N LEU A 153 17.43 6.61 32.48
CA LEU A 153 18.13 5.88 33.52
C LEU A 153 18.41 6.87 34.65
N GLY A 154 17.48 6.92 35.61
CA GLY A 154 17.65 7.65 36.85
C GLY A 154 18.93 7.24 37.58
N ASP A 155 19.67 8.26 38.02
CA ASP A 155 20.72 8.27 39.05
C ASP A 155 21.79 7.14 38.99
N ASP A 156 23.02 7.47 38.56
CA ASP A 156 24.11 7.89 39.47
C ASP A 156 25.52 7.65 38.84
N ILE A 157 26.44 8.59 39.13
CA ILE A 157 27.91 8.56 39.00
C ILE A 157 28.57 8.77 37.61
N SER A 158 29.27 9.91 37.53
CA SER A 158 30.23 10.32 36.50
C SER A 158 31.51 9.49 36.46
N THR A 159 32.05 9.21 35.27
CA THR A 159 33.50 9.20 35.01
C THR A 159 33.79 9.47 33.53
N ASP A 160 34.80 10.29 33.27
CA ASP A 160 35.39 10.57 31.96
C ASP A 160 35.63 9.29 31.16
N SER A 161 35.02 9.18 29.99
CA SER A 161 35.52 8.31 28.92
C SER A 161 35.24 8.94 27.55
N GLU A 162 36.32 9.12 26.81
CA GLU A 162 36.35 9.49 25.40
C GLU A 162 35.47 8.52 24.59
N THR A 163 34.47 9.05 23.88
CA THR A 163 33.84 8.47 22.67
C THR A 163 33.74 6.93 22.61
N ALA A 164 33.17 6.32 23.65
CA ALA A 164 32.68 4.95 23.57
C ALA A 164 31.19 5.02 23.24
N HIS A 165 30.84 4.94 21.95
CA HIS A 165 29.45 4.93 21.51
C HIS A 165 28.67 3.79 22.19
N GLU A 166 27.45 4.08 22.63
CA GLU A 166 26.58 3.06 23.18
C GLU A 166 26.31 2.01 22.08
N PRO A 167 26.57 0.71 22.32
CA PRO A 167 26.34 -0.38 21.36
C PRO A 167 24.86 -0.58 20.97
N GLY A 168 24.00 0.39 21.24
CA GLY A 168 22.57 0.43 20.99
C GLY A 168 22.08 1.48 19.99
N ASP A 169 22.96 2.30 19.41
CA ASP A 169 22.51 3.28 18.41
C ASP A 169 22.00 2.56 17.13
N GLN A 170 20.66 2.55 16.97
CA GLN A 170 20.00 1.90 15.85
C GLN A 170 20.40 2.51 14.50
N LYS A 171 20.72 3.81 14.47
CA LYS A 171 21.13 4.51 13.24
C LYS A 171 22.47 3.97 12.76
N TYR A 172 23.45 3.86 13.66
CA TYR A 172 24.77 3.32 13.34
C TYR A 172 24.67 1.91 12.75
N TRP A 173 23.92 1.02 13.41
CA TRP A 173 23.76 -0.37 12.96
C TRP A 173 23.06 -0.47 11.61
N LEU A 174 22.09 0.41 11.33
CA LEU A 174 21.45 0.49 10.03
C LEU A 174 22.43 0.96 8.94
N LEU A 175 23.23 2.00 9.20
CA LEU A 175 24.24 2.48 8.25
C LEU A 175 25.29 1.41 7.95
N LEU A 176 25.69 0.64 8.96
CA LEU A 176 26.59 -0.49 8.79
C LEU A 176 25.96 -1.62 7.95
N GLN A 177 24.68 -1.94 8.18
CA GLN A 177 23.93 -2.89 7.35
C GLN A 177 23.87 -2.44 5.89
N ILE A 178 23.60 -1.15 5.66
CA ILE A 178 23.57 -0.54 4.32
C ILE A 178 24.95 -0.64 3.67
N LEU A 179 26.03 -0.30 4.38
CA LEU A 179 27.39 -0.37 3.86
C LEU A 179 27.73 -1.79 3.39
N LEU A 180 27.55 -2.79 4.26
CA LEU A 180 27.83 -4.18 3.93
C LEU A 180 26.97 -4.68 2.76
N SER A 181 25.72 -4.23 2.69
CA SER A 181 24.82 -4.59 1.60
C SER A 181 25.22 -3.93 0.28
N CYS A 182 25.72 -2.69 0.30
CA CYS A 182 26.30 -2.02 -0.86
C CYS A 182 27.56 -2.75 -1.35
N GLU A 183 28.46 -3.14 -0.44
CA GLU A 183 29.66 -3.93 -0.77
C GLU A 183 29.29 -5.27 -1.44
N LEU A 184 28.25 -5.94 -0.94
CA LEU A 184 27.73 -7.18 -1.53
C LEU A 184 27.12 -6.93 -2.92
N LEU A 185 26.28 -5.90 -3.05
CA LEU A 185 25.60 -5.55 -4.29
C LEU A 185 26.59 -5.24 -5.42
N VAL A 186 27.60 -4.40 -5.15
CA VAL A 186 28.61 -4.03 -6.15
C VAL A 186 29.41 -5.24 -6.63
N ARG A 187 29.71 -6.21 -5.76
CA ARG A 187 30.40 -7.44 -6.15
C ARG A 187 29.51 -8.36 -6.99
N LEU A 188 28.23 -8.46 -6.67
CA LEU A 188 27.25 -9.19 -7.49
C LEU A 188 27.09 -8.55 -8.87
N ASP A 189 26.99 -7.22 -8.93
CA ASP A 189 26.93 -6.47 -10.20
C ASP A 189 28.21 -6.68 -11.02
N THR A 190 29.38 -6.70 -10.37
CA THR A 190 30.67 -7.02 -11.04
C THR A 190 30.67 -8.44 -11.63
N VAL A 191 30.14 -9.44 -10.90
CA VAL A 191 29.99 -10.80 -11.44
C VAL A 191 29.05 -10.82 -12.65
N SER A 192 27.93 -10.09 -12.60
CA SER A 192 26.98 -10.00 -13.72
C SER A 192 27.61 -9.36 -14.95
N GLN A 193 28.33 -8.24 -14.78
CA GLN A 193 28.98 -7.54 -15.88
C GLN A 193 30.13 -8.35 -16.49
N ASN A 194 30.87 -9.13 -15.69
CA ASN A 194 31.88 -10.05 -16.20
C ASN A 194 31.28 -11.07 -17.18
N ILE A 195 30.06 -11.56 -16.90
CA ILE A 195 29.32 -12.45 -17.80
C ILE A 195 28.99 -11.73 -19.11
N ASP A 196 28.47 -10.50 -19.04
CA ASP A 196 28.11 -9.70 -20.21
C ASP A 196 29.34 -9.36 -21.08
N ASN A 197 30.50 -9.19 -20.46
CA ASN A 197 31.79 -8.93 -21.13
C ASN A 197 32.47 -10.20 -21.68
N GLY A 198 31.83 -11.36 -21.60
CA GLY A 198 32.33 -12.63 -22.17
C GLY A 198 33.41 -13.32 -21.34
N LEU A 199 33.55 -12.98 -20.05
CA LEU A 199 34.34 -13.77 -19.10
C LEU A 199 33.57 -15.02 -18.67
N GLU A 200 34.25 -15.98 -18.04
CA GLU A 200 33.63 -17.25 -17.64
C GLU A 200 32.40 -17.01 -16.73
N PRO A 201 31.22 -17.57 -17.08
CA PRO A 201 30.04 -17.37 -16.29
C PRO A 201 30.10 -18.11 -14.95
N ALA A 202 29.41 -17.57 -13.95
CA ALA A 202 29.26 -18.24 -12.66
C ALA A 202 28.67 -19.65 -12.87
N LYS A 203 29.29 -20.66 -12.26
CA LYS A 203 28.82 -22.04 -12.41
C LYS A 203 27.40 -22.13 -11.83
N PRO A 204 26.43 -22.79 -12.51
CA PRO A 204 25.05 -22.88 -12.02
C PRO A 204 24.90 -23.47 -10.61
N ALA A 205 25.84 -24.36 -10.22
CA ALA A 205 25.88 -24.92 -8.87
C ALA A 205 26.21 -23.86 -7.80
N ASP A 206 27.12 -22.92 -8.11
CA ASP A 206 27.52 -21.85 -7.21
C ASP A 206 26.41 -20.81 -7.07
N VAL A 207 25.71 -20.48 -8.16
CA VAL A 207 24.51 -19.62 -8.14
C VAL A 207 23.43 -20.24 -7.26
N LYS A 208 23.13 -21.54 -7.44
CA LYS A 208 22.13 -22.24 -6.63
C LYS A 208 22.53 -22.33 -5.15
N LYS A 209 23.83 -22.51 -4.86
CA LYS A 209 24.37 -22.49 -3.49
C LYS A 209 24.18 -21.12 -2.87
N LEU A 210 24.50 -20.05 -3.61
CA LEU A 210 24.33 -18.67 -3.19
C LEU A 210 22.86 -18.34 -2.90
N GLU A 211 21.95 -18.65 -3.83
CA GLU A 211 20.50 -18.44 -3.64
C GLU A 211 19.96 -19.16 -2.40
N LYS A 212 20.48 -20.35 -2.10
CA LYS A 212 20.10 -21.12 -0.91
C LYS A 212 20.67 -20.51 0.38
N SER A 213 21.81 -19.84 0.32
CA SER A 213 22.44 -19.18 1.47
C SER A 213 21.83 -17.81 1.81
N MET A 214 21.23 -17.14 0.83
CA MET A 214 20.58 -15.84 1.03
C MET A 214 19.22 -15.98 1.71
N THR A 215 19.15 -15.56 2.98
CA THR A 215 17.89 -15.43 3.72
C THR A 215 17.01 -14.32 3.14
N SER A 216 15.73 -14.27 3.54
CA SER A 216 14.82 -13.18 3.12
C SER A 216 15.37 -11.81 3.53
N GLY A 217 15.88 -11.68 4.76
CA GLY A 217 16.49 -10.44 5.25
C GLY A 217 17.71 -9.99 4.44
N VAL A 218 18.56 -10.92 3.97
CA VAL A 218 19.68 -10.57 3.08
C VAL A 218 19.18 -10.04 1.73
N LYS A 219 18.15 -10.67 1.15
CA LYS A 219 17.56 -10.22 -0.12
C LYS A 219 16.95 -8.82 0.01
N TRP A 220 16.25 -8.54 1.11
CA TRP A 220 15.74 -7.20 1.40
C TRP A 220 16.84 -6.18 1.69
N SER A 221 17.94 -6.59 2.32
CA SER A 221 19.10 -5.72 2.52
C SER A 221 19.76 -5.33 1.18
N LEU A 222 19.77 -6.22 0.19
CA LEU A 222 20.21 -5.89 -1.18
C LEU A 222 19.29 -4.87 -1.87
N ILE A 223 17.96 -5.00 -1.68
CA ILE A 223 16.99 -4.01 -2.19
C ILE A 223 17.23 -2.66 -1.53
N LEU A 224 17.48 -2.64 -0.21
CA LEU A 224 17.84 -1.43 0.54
C LEU A 224 19.13 -0.80 0.01
N ALA A 225 20.19 -1.59 -0.22
CA ALA A 225 21.44 -1.09 -0.79
C ALA A 225 21.23 -0.45 -2.17
N ARG A 226 20.46 -1.10 -3.06
CA ARG A 226 20.14 -0.54 -4.37
C ARG A 226 19.35 0.76 -4.24
N SER A 227 18.32 0.78 -3.39
CA SER A 227 17.54 2.00 -3.10
C SER A 227 18.41 3.12 -2.53
N TRP A 228 19.37 2.82 -1.65
CA TRP A 228 20.30 3.77 -1.08
C TRP A 228 21.22 4.37 -2.15
N LEU A 229 21.91 3.52 -2.92
CA LEU A 229 22.85 3.98 -3.96
C LEU A 229 22.14 4.83 -5.01
N GLU A 230 20.92 4.47 -5.41
CA GLU A 230 20.16 5.20 -6.43
C GLU A 230 19.58 6.53 -5.93
N ASN A 231 19.19 6.63 -4.65
CA ASN A 231 18.40 7.78 -4.18
C ASN A 231 19.11 8.67 -3.15
N ILE A 232 20.09 8.18 -2.40
CA ILE A 232 20.75 8.95 -1.34
C ILE A 232 22.11 9.48 -1.79
N ARG A 233 22.39 10.72 -1.41
CA ARG A 233 23.74 11.31 -1.40
C ARG A 233 24.06 11.79 0.01
N ILE A 234 25.31 11.59 0.43
CA ILE A 234 25.84 12.07 1.70
C ILE A 234 26.59 13.37 1.41
N GLU A 235 26.18 14.45 2.07
CA GLU A 235 26.84 15.75 1.97
C GLU A 235 27.54 16.07 3.29
N HIS A 236 28.73 16.65 3.17
CA HIS A 236 29.55 17.04 4.29
C HIS A 236 29.38 18.54 4.55
N SER A 237 28.69 18.92 5.62
CA SER A 237 28.53 20.34 5.96
C SER A 237 29.69 20.83 6.82
N VAL A 238 30.54 21.69 6.25
CA VAL A 238 31.49 22.48 7.05
C VAL A 238 30.69 23.66 7.62
N PRO A 239 30.59 23.85 8.94
CA PRO A 239 29.91 25.02 9.48
C PRO A 239 30.66 26.28 9.05
N GLU A 240 30.04 27.11 8.20
CA GLU A 240 30.51 28.48 8.00
C GLU A 240 30.39 29.22 9.33
N ILE A 241 31.52 29.66 9.87
CA ILE A 241 31.57 30.55 11.02
C ILE A 241 31.03 31.91 10.56
N VAL A 242 29.71 32.11 10.66
CA VAL A 242 29.12 33.44 10.55
C VAL A 242 29.32 34.12 11.92
N PRO A 243 30.11 35.19 12.04
CA PRO A 243 30.26 35.89 13.31
C PRO A 243 28.93 36.56 13.67
N GLU A 244 28.19 35.98 14.61
CA GLU A 244 27.05 36.64 15.25
C GLU A 244 27.50 37.97 15.86
N ARG A 245 27.15 39.09 15.23
CA ARG A 245 27.11 40.39 15.91
C ARG A 245 25.91 40.38 16.84
N LYS A 246 26.09 39.91 18.08
CA LYS A 246 25.12 40.15 19.15
C LYS A 246 25.07 41.65 19.43
N SER A 247 23.93 42.28 19.16
CA SER A 247 23.65 43.63 19.66
C SER A 247 23.55 43.56 21.19
N PRO A 248 24.26 44.43 21.95
CA PRO A 248 24.19 44.37 23.40
C PRO A 248 22.80 44.82 23.86
N GLY A 249 22.11 43.93 24.56
CA GLY A 249 20.84 44.21 25.21
C GLY A 249 20.98 45.34 26.23
N TRP A 250 20.10 46.33 26.13
CA TRP A 250 20.10 47.57 26.91
C TRP A 250 20.05 47.43 28.45
N LEU A 251 19.81 46.23 28.98
CA LEU A 251 19.74 45.97 30.42
C LEU A 251 21.10 45.63 31.06
N ALA A 252 22.16 45.41 30.27
CA ALA A 252 23.49 45.07 30.81
C ALA A 252 24.26 46.28 31.39
N THR A 253 23.73 47.50 31.30
CA THR A 253 24.41 48.73 31.73
C THR A 253 24.10 49.16 33.18
N LEU A 254 23.27 48.42 33.93
CA LEU A 254 22.82 48.84 35.27
C LEU A 254 23.31 47.98 36.44
N THR A 255 24.01 46.88 36.19
CA THR A 255 24.62 46.06 37.24
C THR A 255 26.11 45.93 36.95
N GLY A 256 26.87 46.94 37.38
CA GLY A 256 28.32 47.01 37.22
C GLY A 256 29.05 45.94 38.04
N THR A 257 29.10 44.71 37.52
CA THR A 257 29.96 43.64 38.02
C THR A 257 30.64 42.96 36.83
N ALA A 258 31.89 43.36 36.61
CA ALA A 258 32.81 42.68 35.72
C ALA A 258 33.18 41.30 36.30
N THR A 259 33.04 40.24 35.52
CA THR A 259 33.73 38.96 35.75
C THR A 259 34.44 38.55 34.46
N SER A 260 35.75 38.33 34.59
CA SER A 260 36.68 37.93 33.56
C SER A 260 36.38 36.52 33.04
N VAL A 261 36.07 36.40 31.75
CA VAL A 261 35.94 35.11 31.06
C VAL A 261 37.34 34.58 30.77
N VAL A 262 37.72 33.52 31.47
CA VAL A 262 38.81 32.62 31.09
C VAL A 262 38.39 31.90 29.80
N GLY A 263 39.21 31.96 28.77
CA GLY A 263 38.94 31.32 27.49
C GLY A 263 38.96 29.80 27.63
N ASN A 264 37.81 29.17 27.36
CA ASN A 264 37.79 27.76 26.97
C ASN A 264 38.40 27.64 25.56
N PRO A 265 39.21 26.61 25.26
CA PRO A 265 39.61 26.31 23.89
C PRO A 265 38.36 26.04 23.04
N PRO A 266 38.39 26.31 21.73
CA PRO A 266 37.26 26.04 20.86
C PRO A 266 36.94 24.54 20.93
N LYS A 267 35.72 24.19 21.35
CA LYS A 267 35.17 22.84 21.18
C LYS A 267 35.28 22.50 19.69
N GLU A 268 35.95 21.40 19.38
CA GLU A 268 36.02 20.86 18.02
C GLU A 268 34.61 20.76 17.45
N SER A 269 34.42 21.35 16.28
CA SER A 269 33.14 21.37 15.58
C SER A 269 32.78 19.94 15.19
N VAL A 270 31.70 19.40 15.74
CA VAL A 270 31.15 18.10 15.33
C VAL A 270 30.86 18.16 13.83
N GLN A 271 31.53 17.28 13.09
CA GLN A 271 31.42 17.13 11.65
C GLN A 271 30.00 16.65 11.31
N ALA A 272 29.18 17.49 10.68
CA ALA A 272 27.78 17.17 10.43
C ALA A 272 27.57 16.64 9.01
N TYR A 273 27.37 15.32 8.90
CA TYR A 273 26.93 14.65 7.67
C TYR A 273 25.42 14.82 7.48
N GLN A 274 24.99 15.16 6.26
CA GLN A 274 23.57 15.29 5.92
C GLN A 274 23.21 14.31 4.79
N PHE A 275 22.10 13.59 4.97
CA PHE A 275 21.51 12.77 3.90
C PHE A 275 20.59 13.63 3.03
N ARG A 276 20.80 13.60 1.71
CA ARG A 276 19.98 14.30 0.73
C ARG A 276 19.46 13.34 -0.32
N GLY A 277 18.30 13.65 -0.87
CA GLY A 277 17.76 12.93 -2.03
C GLY A 277 18.49 13.36 -3.30
N ARG A 278 18.83 12.40 -4.17
CA ARG A 278 19.34 12.68 -5.52
C ARG A 278 18.26 13.20 -6.46
N HIS A 279 16.99 12.91 -6.15
CA HIS A 279 15.84 13.17 -7.02
C HIS A 279 14.72 13.96 -6.33
N GLU A 280 15.06 14.86 -5.39
CA GLU A 280 14.08 15.64 -4.60
C GLU A 280 13.04 16.35 -5.48
N GLY A 281 13.47 17.02 -6.56
CA GLY A 281 12.55 17.69 -7.49
C GLY A 281 11.53 16.75 -8.14
N ARG A 282 11.93 15.50 -8.45
CA ARG A 282 11.00 14.47 -8.96
C ARG A 282 9.99 14.06 -7.89
N GLN A 283 10.44 13.92 -6.64
CA GLN A 283 9.56 13.57 -5.52
C GLN A 283 8.56 14.68 -5.22
N LEU A 284 9.01 15.94 -5.15
CA LEU A 284 8.13 17.09 -4.93
C LEU A 284 7.12 17.27 -6.08
N ALA A 285 7.53 17.05 -7.34
CA ALA A 285 6.59 17.03 -8.46
C ALA A 285 5.53 15.92 -8.32
N GLY A 286 5.94 14.73 -7.88
CA GLY A 286 5.03 13.62 -7.55
C GLY A 286 4.04 13.97 -6.43
N LEU A 287 4.50 14.67 -5.39
CA LEU A 287 3.68 15.12 -4.26
C LEU A 287 2.61 16.12 -4.72
N VAL A 288 3.00 17.10 -5.53
CA VAL A 288 2.06 18.08 -6.12
C VAL A 288 1.03 17.38 -7.00
N HIS A 289 1.46 16.41 -7.83
CA HIS A 289 0.54 15.62 -8.64
C HIS A 289 -0.45 14.83 -7.78
N PHE A 290 0.04 14.19 -6.72
CA PHE A 290 -0.78 13.45 -5.77
C PHE A 290 -1.82 14.36 -5.08
N ALA A 291 -1.40 15.51 -4.55
CA ALA A 291 -2.29 16.51 -3.96
C ALA A 291 -3.35 17.00 -4.95
N GLN A 292 -2.94 17.29 -6.19
CA GLN A 292 -3.85 17.72 -7.25
C GLN A 292 -4.89 16.65 -7.58
N LYS A 293 -4.48 15.38 -7.69
CA LYS A 293 -5.39 14.25 -7.96
C LYS A 293 -6.38 14.02 -6.81
N LEU A 294 -5.94 14.16 -5.57
CA LEU A 294 -6.82 14.09 -4.41
C LEU A 294 -7.68 15.35 -4.22
N LYS A 295 -7.45 16.41 -5.01
CA LYS A 295 -8.11 17.72 -4.86
C LYS A 295 -7.90 18.25 -3.44
N TRP A 296 -6.65 18.22 -2.98
CA TRP A 296 -6.26 18.68 -1.64
C TRP A 296 -6.70 20.15 -1.42
N PRO A 297 -7.34 20.50 -0.29
CA PRO A 297 -7.92 21.83 -0.08
C PRO A 297 -6.92 22.98 -0.21
N HIS A 298 -5.69 22.81 0.29
CA HIS A 298 -4.65 23.84 0.29
C HIS A 298 -3.56 23.62 -0.78
N LEU A 299 -3.95 23.12 -1.96
CA LEU A 299 -3.00 22.84 -3.06
C LEU A 299 -2.11 24.04 -3.41
N ASP A 300 -2.67 25.25 -3.48
CA ASP A 300 -1.91 26.45 -3.84
C ASP A 300 -0.82 26.79 -2.81
N LYS A 301 -1.09 26.59 -1.51
CA LYS A 301 -0.12 26.79 -0.42
C LYS A 301 1.03 25.79 -0.55
N LEU A 302 0.72 24.52 -0.83
CA LEU A 302 1.73 23.49 -1.07
C LEU A 302 2.60 23.83 -2.29
N MET A 303 1.99 24.20 -3.41
CA MET A 303 2.73 24.60 -4.61
C MET A 303 3.63 25.81 -4.35
N GLY A 304 3.16 26.78 -3.56
CA GLY A 304 3.98 27.91 -3.10
C GLY A 304 5.22 27.46 -2.32
N LYS A 305 5.07 26.57 -1.34
CA LYS A 305 6.20 26.01 -0.56
C LYS A 305 7.19 25.25 -1.45
N VAL A 306 6.71 24.48 -2.43
CA VAL A 306 7.56 23.75 -3.38
C VAL A 306 8.35 24.72 -4.28
N LEU A 307 7.71 25.77 -4.80
CA LEU A 307 8.38 26.78 -5.63
C LEU A 307 9.41 27.60 -4.85
N ALA A 308 9.18 27.82 -3.56
CA ALA A 308 10.11 28.51 -2.66
C ALA A 308 11.28 27.62 -2.19
N ASN A 309 11.27 26.31 -2.48
CA ASN A 309 12.17 25.30 -1.92
C ASN A 309 12.13 25.23 -0.38
N ASP A 310 10.95 25.50 0.22
CA ASP A 310 10.77 25.48 1.67
C ASP A 310 10.61 24.04 2.22
N ILE A 311 10.38 23.06 1.33
CA ILE A 311 10.25 21.64 1.69
C ILE A 311 11.61 20.98 1.45
N THR A 312 12.35 20.73 2.52
CA THR A 312 13.67 20.08 2.45
C THR A 312 13.81 18.99 3.50
N VAL A 313 14.71 18.04 3.25
CA VAL A 313 15.08 17.01 4.23
C VAL A 313 15.72 17.68 5.44
N THR A 314 15.04 17.64 6.59
CA THR A 314 15.53 18.16 7.87
C THR A 314 16.26 17.07 8.63
N ASP A 315 17.41 17.40 9.22
CA ASP A 315 18.10 16.48 10.12
C ASP A 315 17.69 16.84 11.55
N SER A 316 17.24 15.85 12.33
CA SER A 316 16.77 16.05 13.71
C SER A 316 17.87 16.55 14.66
N SER A 317 19.13 16.51 14.22
CA SER A 317 20.30 17.05 14.92
C SER A 317 20.40 18.59 14.90
N ARG A 318 19.65 19.28 14.02
CA ARG A 318 19.73 20.74 13.85
C ARG A 318 18.34 21.38 13.96
N ASN A 319 18.13 22.05 15.10
CA ASN A 319 17.25 23.22 15.34
C ASN A 319 16.08 23.00 16.30
N THR A 320 16.36 23.22 17.59
CA THR A 320 15.45 23.96 18.47
C THR A 320 16.11 25.30 18.79
N PRO A 321 15.63 26.46 18.30
CA PRO A 321 15.95 27.73 18.92
C PRO A 321 15.26 27.75 20.29
N ALA A 322 16.03 27.94 21.35
CA ALA A 322 15.59 27.98 22.75
C ALA A 322 14.72 29.21 23.13
N SER A 323 13.81 29.65 22.26
CA SER A 323 12.91 30.77 22.52
C SER A 323 11.47 30.40 22.18
N GLY A 324 10.80 29.81 23.15
CA GLY A 324 9.39 29.49 23.09
C GLY A 324 9.12 28.28 23.96
N THR A 325 9.07 28.47 25.27
CA THR A 325 8.67 27.44 26.22
C THR A 325 7.28 26.91 25.87
N PRO A 326 7.07 25.64 25.48
CA PRO A 326 5.81 24.98 25.72
C PRO A 326 5.93 24.34 27.10
N MET A 327 5.10 24.80 28.04
CA MET A 327 4.96 24.13 29.31
C MET A 327 4.58 22.66 29.09
N SER A 328 5.39 21.76 29.64
CA SER A 328 5.01 20.50 30.31
C SER A 328 3.57 20.04 30.05
N VAL A 329 3.38 18.89 29.40
CA VAL A 329 2.96 17.62 30.06
C VAL A 329 3.17 16.44 29.10
N SER A 330 3.94 15.45 29.59
CA SER A 330 4.02 14.02 29.21
C SER A 330 4.78 13.61 27.94
N THR A 331 6.11 13.61 28.03
CA THR A 331 7.07 12.91 27.15
C THR A 331 7.16 11.39 27.37
N GLN A 332 6.23 10.77 28.08
CA GLN A 332 6.23 9.31 28.23
C GLN A 332 5.33 8.66 27.17
N LYS A 333 5.93 7.75 26.37
CA LYS A 333 5.33 6.84 25.35
C LYS A 333 5.57 7.23 23.88
N SER A 334 6.82 7.20 23.42
CA SER A 334 7.18 7.37 22.01
C SER A 334 7.25 6.03 21.23
N SER A 335 6.22 5.20 21.34
CA SER A 335 6.01 4.12 20.35
C SER A 335 5.19 4.70 19.20
N TYR A 336 5.86 4.99 18.07
CA TYR A 336 5.24 5.54 16.85
C TYR A 336 4.05 4.74 16.34
N PHE A 337 3.93 3.46 16.71
CA PHE A 337 2.68 2.71 16.63
C PHE A 337 2.25 2.37 18.05
N MET A 338 1.04 2.80 18.43
CA MET A 338 0.45 2.41 19.71
C MET A 338 -0.05 0.97 19.61
N SER A 339 0.76 0.00 20.07
CA SER A 339 0.26 -1.33 20.39
C SER A 339 -0.56 -1.24 21.68
N GLN A 340 -1.82 -0.78 21.61
CA GLN A 340 -2.72 -0.95 22.75
C GLN A 340 -3.10 -2.44 22.82
N ARG A 341 -2.89 -3.07 23.97
CA ARG A 341 -3.34 -4.45 24.25
C ARG A 341 -4.83 -4.43 24.60
N PRO A 342 -5.77 -4.87 23.75
CA PRO A 342 -7.07 -5.30 24.24
C PRO A 342 -6.92 -6.69 24.85
N VAL A 343 -7.44 -6.85 26.08
CA VAL A 343 -7.58 -8.16 26.72
C VAL A 343 -8.43 -9.05 25.83
N SER A 344 -7.86 -10.19 25.45
CA SER A 344 -8.44 -11.33 24.73
C SER A 344 -9.99 -11.35 24.63
N ARG A 345 -10.51 -11.09 23.43
CA ARG A 345 -11.54 -11.92 22.75
C ARG A 345 -11.90 -11.36 21.35
N ARG A 346 -11.54 -12.15 20.33
CA ARG A 346 -12.08 -12.23 18.94
C ARG A 346 -11.53 -11.26 17.88
N SER A 347 -11.08 -11.88 16.79
CA SER A 347 -10.78 -11.38 15.43
C SER A 347 -9.37 -10.86 15.18
N LEU A 348 -8.70 -11.46 14.18
CA LEU A 348 -7.36 -11.09 13.68
C LEU A 348 -7.37 -9.80 12.83
N SER A 349 -8.55 -9.27 12.43
CA SER A 349 -8.62 -8.07 11.58
C SER A 349 -8.44 -6.74 12.32
N THR A 350 -8.74 -6.72 13.63
CA THR A 350 -8.68 -5.51 14.46
C THR A 350 -7.25 -5.01 14.68
N LEU A 351 -6.26 -5.89 14.48
CA LEU A 351 -4.85 -5.67 14.80
C LEU A 351 -4.07 -5.03 13.63
N THR A 352 -4.42 -5.38 12.39
CA THR A 352 -3.93 -4.71 11.17
C THR A 352 -4.39 -3.25 11.03
N GLN A 353 -5.46 -2.86 11.72
CA GLN A 353 -6.20 -1.63 11.49
C GLN A 353 -5.82 -0.47 12.44
N MET A 354 -4.92 -0.73 13.39
CA MET A 354 -4.61 0.17 14.51
C MET A 354 -3.16 0.69 14.48
N MET A 355 -2.58 0.84 13.29
CA MET A 355 -1.36 1.62 13.12
C MET A 355 -1.69 3.11 13.16
N SER A 356 -1.79 3.64 14.37
CA SER A 356 -1.74 5.08 14.63
C SER A 356 -0.30 5.54 14.44
N ALA A 357 -0.04 6.33 13.40
CA ALA A 357 1.20 7.04 13.17
C ALA A 357 1.16 8.40 13.88
N LEU A 358 2.22 8.77 14.60
CA LEU A 358 2.37 10.14 15.09
C LEU A 358 3.01 11.01 14.00
N ILE A 359 2.28 12.03 13.54
CA ILE A 359 2.77 13.11 12.71
C ILE A 359 3.75 13.92 13.57
N HIS A 360 5.02 13.54 13.55
CA HIS A 360 6.04 14.14 14.38
C HIS A 360 6.62 15.41 13.75
N SER A 361 6.97 16.38 14.60
CA SER A 361 7.76 17.57 14.22
C SER A 361 9.13 17.25 13.62
N SER A 362 9.65 16.03 13.82
CA SER A 362 10.91 15.56 13.23
C SER A 362 10.87 15.37 11.71
N GLY A 363 9.67 15.29 11.10
CA GLY A 363 9.50 15.24 9.63
C GLY A 363 10.04 13.98 8.94
N TRP A 364 10.30 12.88 9.68
CA TRP A 364 10.97 11.70 9.11
C TRP A 364 10.15 10.99 8.01
N LEU A 365 8.81 11.09 8.03
CA LEU A 365 7.94 10.55 6.98
C LEU A 365 8.11 11.35 5.68
N SER A 366 8.09 12.69 5.78
CA SER A 366 8.46 13.58 4.67
C SER A 366 9.87 13.27 4.17
N ASN A 367 10.84 13.12 5.06
CA ASN A 367 12.23 12.82 4.68
C ASN A 367 12.34 11.50 3.92
N SER A 368 11.59 10.47 4.31
CA SER A 368 11.57 9.17 3.62
C SER A 368 11.10 9.33 2.17
N TYR A 369 10.01 10.05 1.94
CA TYR A 369 9.49 10.32 0.60
C TYR A 369 10.40 11.22 -0.23
N ILE A 370 10.80 12.37 0.32
CA ILE A 370 11.59 13.41 -0.38
C ILE A 370 12.97 12.87 -0.74
N SER A 371 13.61 12.12 0.16
CA SER A 371 14.91 11.51 -0.12
C SER A 371 14.81 10.39 -1.16
N GLY A 372 13.63 9.78 -1.32
CA GLY A 372 13.41 8.62 -2.18
C GLY A 372 13.82 7.30 -1.54
N LEU A 373 14.21 7.27 -0.26
CA LEU A 373 14.58 6.05 0.44
C LEU A 373 13.33 5.33 0.96
N MET A 374 12.71 4.56 0.07
CA MET A 374 11.50 3.80 0.35
C MET A 374 11.63 2.39 -0.24
N LEU A 375 11.35 1.36 0.56
CA LEU A 375 11.36 -0.02 0.08
C LEU A 375 10.03 -0.37 -0.61
N PRO A 376 10.03 -1.29 -1.59
CA PRO A 376 8.81 -1.81 -2.19
C PRO A 376 7.81 -2.31 -1.14
N GLY A 377 6.54 -1.96 -1.31
CA GLY A 377 5.45 -2.33 -0.41
C GLY A 377 4.33 -1.29 -0.39
N GLU A 378 3.48 -1.32 0.62
CA GLU A 378 2.35 -0.39 0.79
C GLU A 378 2.75 1.00 1.33
N GLY A 379 3.98 1.15 1.84
CA GLY A 379 4.43 2.37 2.51
C GLY A 379 4.42 3.65 1.66
N LEU A 380 4.47 3.55 0.32
CA LEU A 380 4.49 4.75 -0.54
C LEU A 380 3.26 5.64 -0.34
N GLY A 381 2.07 5.05 -0.25
CA GLY A 381 0.83 5.80 -0.01
C GLY A 381 0.83 6.49 1.35
N HIS A 382 1.39 5.83 2.37
CA HIS A 382 1.58 6.36 3.71
C HIS A 382 2.53 7.57 3.71
N PHE A 383 3.71 7.43 3.10
CA PHE A 383 4.66 8.53 3.04
C PHE A 383 4.11 9.73 2.27
N LEU A 384 3.39 9.51 1.16
CA LEU A 384 2.76 10.59 0.39
C LEU A 384 1.74 11.40 1.21
N ILE A 385 0.77 10.73 1.85
CA ILE A 385 -0.25 11.45 2.63
C ILE A 385 0.37 12.13 3.86
N SER A 386 1.32 11.48 4.53
CA SER A 386 2.01 12.05 5.69
C SER A 386 2.83 13.27 5.28
N THR A 387 3.51 13.22 4.12
CA THR A 387 4.24 14.38 3.59
C THR A 387 3.30 15.54 3.30
N LEU A 388 2.08 15.29 2.79
CA LEU A 388 1.09 16.36 2.62
C LEU A 388 0.67 16.98 3.94
N LEU A 389 0.37 16.14 4.94
CA LEU A 389 -0.09 16.58 6.25
C LEU A 389 1.00 17.36 6.98
N GLU A 390 2.23 16.83 7.04
CA GLU A 390 3.40 17.50 7.66
C GLU A 390 3.73 18.85 7.02
N ASN A 391 3.32 19.07 5.76
CA ASN A 391 3.52 20.33 5.05
C ASN A 391 2.28 21.25 5.03
N ASP A 392 1.21 20.89 5.73
CA ASP A 392 -0.02 21.68 5.87
C ASP A 392 -0.39 21.88 7.34
N ASP A 393 0.19 22.92 7.95
CA ASP A 393 0.03 23.25 9.38
C ASP A 393 -1.45 23.34 9.81
N ALA A 394 -2.32 23.82 8.91
CA ALA A 394 -3.75 23.95 9.17
C ALA A 394 -4.48 22.59 9.18
N ALA A 395 -3.93 21.58 8.49
CA ALA A 395 -4.44 20.22 8.54
C ALA A 395 -4.06 19.55 9.85
N VAL A 396 -2.80 19.65 10.27
CA VAL A 396 -2.32 19.07 11.54
C VAL A 396 -3.03 19.70 12.74
N GLU A 397 -3.17 21.03 12.77
CA GLU A 397 -3.86 21.74 13.87
C GLU A 397 -5.29 21.22 14.09
N LYS A 398 -5.99 20.85 13.01
CA LYS A 398 -7.38 20.42 13.07
C LYS A 398 -7.56 18.92 13.24
N LEU A 399 -6.73 18.11 12.57
CA LEU A 399 -6.83 16.65 12.62
C LEU A 399 -6.16 16.05 13.86
N GLY A 400 -5.20 16.77 14.44
CA GLY A 400 -4.33 16.29 15.51
C GLY A 400 -3.09 15.56 14.99
N ASP A 401 -2.20 15.24 15.92
CA ASP A 401 -0.90 14.63 15.61
C ASP A 401 -0.99 13.11 15.40
N GLU A 402 -2.06 12.45 15.84
CA GLU A 402 -2.26 11.02 15.65
C GLU A 402 -3.02 10.73 14.34
N ALA A 403 -2.49 9.85 13.50
CA ALA A 403 -3.03 9.54 12.18
C ALA A 403 -3.23 8.04 11.98
N ASN A 404 -4.42 7.61 11.57
CA ASN A 404 -4.67 6.22 11.14
C ASN A 404 -4.53 6.10 9.61
N LEU A 405 -3.38 5.62 9.15
CA LEU A 405 -3.05 5.56 7.72
C LEU A 405 -3.81 4.47 6.94
N TYR A 406 -4.49 3.56 7.64
CA TYR A 406 -5.38 2.55 7.04
C TYR A 406 -6.86 2.94 7.09
N GLY A 407 -7.20 3.97 7.86
CA GLY A 407 -8.56 4.48 8.02
C GLY A 407 -8.89 5.62 7.06
N GLY A 408 -9.57 6.65 7.56
CA GLY A 408 -9.82 7.87 6.82
C GLY A 408 -9.96 9.08 7.72
N PHE A 409 -10.12 10.24 7.11
CA PHE A 409 -10.30 11.51 7.81
C PHE A 409 -11.16 12.48 7.01
N VAL A 410 -11.71 13.47 7.72
CA VAL A 410 -12.51 14.55 7.14
C VAL A 410 -11.73 15.85 7.25
N PHE A 411 -11.51 16.53 6.14
CA PHE A 411 -10.75 17.80 6.09
C PHE A 411 -11.17 18.66 4.90
N GLY A 412 -11.37 19.96 5.11
CA GLY A 412 -11.65 20.93 4.04
C GLY A 412 -12.88 20.58 3.19
N GLU A 413 -14.00 20.27 3.85
CA GLU A 413 -15.28 19.86 3.22
C GLU A 413 -15.20 18.62 2.32
N ARG A 414 -14.19 17.78 2.54
CA ARG A 414 -13.98 16.50 1.84
C ARG A 414 -13.69 15.39 2.84
N SER A 415 -13.80 14.14 2.37
CA SER A 415 -13.27 12.98 3.08
C SER A 415 -12.17 12.29 2.29
N PHE A 416 -11.20 11.75 3.01
CA PHE A 416 -10.03 11.06 2.49
C PHE A 416 -9.94 9.68 3.14
N TRP A 417 -9.74 8.66 2.33
CA TRP A 417 -9.79 7.27 2.79
C TRP A 417 -8.63 6.49 2.18
N SER A 418 -7.96 5.68 2.99
CA SER A 418 -7.07 4.66 2.46
C SER A 418 -7.85 3.65 1.63
N THR A 419 -7.22 3.13 0.58
CA THR A 419 -7.74 1.98 -0.19
C THR A 419 -7.84 0.70 0.65
N ALA A 420 -7.18 0.66 1.82
CA ALA A 420 -7.36 -0.38 2.83
C ALA A 420 -8.71 -0.29 3.57
N CYS A 421 -9.37 0.87 3.58
CA CYS A 421 -10.67 1.03 4.21
C CYS A 421 -11.82 0.74 3.24
N ILE A 422 -12.79 -0.11 3.66
CA ILE A 422 -13.96 -0.43 2.84
C ILE A 422 -14.78 0.80 2.45
N VAL A 423 -14.91 1.79 3.33
CA VAL A 423 -15.62 3.05 3.03
C VAL A 423 -14.99 3.73 1.82
N GLY A 424 -13.66 3.80 1.80
CA GLY A 424 -12.91 4.31 0.65
C GLY A 424 -13.22 3.52 -0.61
N ARG A 425 -13.04 2.19 -0.58
CA ARG A 425 -13.26 1.30 -1.75
C ARG A 425 -14.68 1.39 -2.33
N VAL A 426 -15.69 1.61 -1.49
CA VAL A 426 -17.08 1.83 -1.92
C VAL A 426 -17.27 3.24 -2.49
N LEU A 427 -16.85 4.29 -1.78
CA LEU A 427 -16.99 5.68 -2.22
C LEU A 427 -16.20 6.01 -3.49
N ALA A 428 -15.12 5.29 -3.77
CA ALA A 428 -14.34 5.43 -5.01
C ALA A 428 -15.18 5.19 -6.28
N ALA A 429 -16.29 4.45 -6.18
CA ALA A 429 -17.24 4.28 -7.27
C ALA A 429 -18.08 5.53 -7.55
N GLY A 430 -18.01 6.58 -6.73
CA GLY A 430 -18.77 7.82 -6.93
C GLY A 430 -18.22 8.72 -8.04
N LYS A 431 -19.11 9.40 -8.78
CA LYS A 431 -18.75 10.28 -9.91
C LYS A 431 -17.69 11.33 -9.56
N LYS A 432 -17.78 11.93 -8.37
CA LYS A 432 -16.92 13.04 -7.92
C LYS A 432 -15.72 12.60 -7.06
N SER A 433 -15.54 11.29 -6.87
CA SER A 433 -14.41 10.73 -6.16
C SER A 433 -13.16 10.68 -7.03
N SER A 434 -11.99 10.64 -6.42
CA SER A 434 -10.72 10.40 -7.10
C SER A 434 -9.86 9.44 -6.28
N GLU A 435 -8.95 8.74 -6.96
CA GLU A 435 -8.01 7.82 -6.33
C GLU A 435 -6.61 8.09 -6.88
N CYS A 436 -5.62 8.06 -6.00
CA CYS A 436 -4.21 8.14 -6.37
C CYS A 436 -3.37 7.42 -5.32
N MET A 437 -2.43 6.56 -5.74
CA MET A 437 -1.40 5.97 -4.87
C MET A 437 -1.90 5.45 -3.51
N GLY A 438 -3.00 4.68 -3.52
CA GLY A 438 -3.54 4.07 -2.30
C GLY A 438 -4.48 4.94 -1.47
N TRP A 439 -4.77 6.18 -1.90
CA TRP A 439 -5.70 7.10 -1.25
C TRP A 439 -6.85 7.50 -2.15
N ILE A 440 -8.02 7.68 -1.54
CA ILE A 440 -9.28 8.03 -2.20
C ILE A 440 -9.77 9.34 -1.58
N SER A 441 -10.15 10.30 -2.43
CA SER A 441 -10.81 11.52 -1.99
C SER A 441 -12.24 11.58 -2.50
N SER A 442 -13.17 12.01 -1.66
CA SER A 442 -14.58 12.16 -1.98
C SER A 442 -15.12 13.50 -1.49
N ASP A 443 -16.12 14.04 -2.17
CA ASP A 443 -16.92 15.19 -1.70
C ASP A 443 -18.02 14.78 -0.72
N VAL A 444 -18.14 13.48 -0.43
CA VAL A 444 -19.06 12.96 0.58
C VAL A 444 -18.49 13.26 1.97
N LYS A 445 -19.20 14.09 2.73
CA LYS A 445 -18.91 14.35 4.15
C LYS A 445 -19.72 13.37 5.02
N PRO A 446 -19.07 12.50 5.81
CA PRO A 446 -19.77 11.61 6.72
C PRO A 446 -20.60 12.40 7.75
N ARG A 447 -21.84 11.99 8.00
CA ARG A 447 -22.66 12.50 9.11
C ARG A 447 -22.31 11.74 10.38
N GLY A 448 -22.45 12.38 11.54
CA GLY A 448 -22.12 11.78 12.84
C GLY A 448 -20.66 12.00 13.30
N VAL A 449 -19.79 12.50 12.42
CA VAL A 449 -18.45 12.99 12.78
C VAL A 449 -18.52 14.48 13.08
N PHE A 450 -18.03 14.88 14.25
CA PHE A 450 -17.96 16.29 14.63
C PHE A 450 -16.64 16.91 14.18
N GLY A 451 -16.72 17.96 13.36
CA GLY A 451 -15.55 18.70 12.90
C GLY A 451 -14.70 17.94 11.88
N GLU A 452 -13.44 18.36 11.77
CA GLU A 452 -12.40 17.71 10.97
C GLU A 452 -11.61 16.81 11.90
N SER A 453 -11.54 15.51 11.61
CA SER A 453 -10.89 14.52 12.46
C SER A 453 -10.58 13.23 11.70
N TRP A 454 -9.66 12.45 12.28
CA TRP A 454 -9.43 11.05 11.90
C TRP A 454 -10.59 10.15 12.36
N VAL A 455 -10.86 9.13 11.55
CA VAL A 455 -11.97 8.22 11.71
C VAL A 455 -11.48 6.80 11.46
N ASN A 456 -11.72 5.91 12.43
CA ASN A 456 -11.59 4.48 12.24
C ASN A 456 -12.97 3.85 12.01
N VAL A 457 -13.03 2.80 11.18
CA VAL A 457 -14.29 2.11 10.86
C VAL A 457 -14.17 0.65 11.24
N ASP A 458 -15.06 0.19 12.11
CA ASP A 458 -15.12 -1.20 12.58
C ASP A 458 -15.77 -2.10 11.53
N VAL A 459 -15.06 -3.16 11.14
CA VAL A 459 -15.47 -4.10 10.10
C VAL A 459 -14.97 -5.52 10.40
N GLU A 460 -15.78 -6.51 10.05
CA GLU A 460 -15.38 -7.91 10.05
C GLU A 460 -14.50 -8.24 8.83
N SER A 461 -13.56 -9.17 8.97
CA SER A 461 -12.85 -9.70 7.81
C SER A 461 -13.82 -10.45 6.87
N ALA A 462 -13.67 -10.27 5.56
CA ALA A 462 -14.54 -10.91 4.58
C ALA A 462 -14.47 -12.46 4.65
N SER A 463 -15.52 -13.06 5.22
CA SER A 463 -15.85 -14.48 5.24
C SER A 463 -14.82 -15.46 5.84
N LYS A 464 -15.31 -16.35 6.73
CA LYS A 464 -14.55 -17.50 7.23
C LYS A 464 -14.20 -18.54 6.15
N GLU A 465 -14.72 -18.42 4.93
CA GLU A 465 -14.45 -19.36 3.84
C GLU A 465 -13.01 -19.24 3.32
N ASP A 466 -12.46 -18.02 3.20
CA ASP A 466 -11.05 -17.85 2.85
C ASP A 466 -10.11 -18.28 3.98
N ALA A 467 -10.53 -18.18 5.25
CA ALA A 467 -9.79 -18.71 6.40
C ALA A 467 -9.72 -20.25 6.44
N THR A 468 -10.56 -20.97 5.69
CA THR A 468 -10.50 -22.44 5.55
C THR A 468 -9.57 -22.92 4.44
N ARG A 469 -9.06 -22.02 3.58
CA ARG A 469 -8.08 -22.39 2.56
C ARG A 469 -6.69 -22.48 3.22
N GLU A 470 -6.22 -23.70 3.47
CA GLU A 470 -4.85 -23.96 4.00
C GLU A 470 -3.75 -23.29 3.17
N THR A 471 -4.01 -22.98 1.89
CA THR A 471 -3.05 -22.37 0.97
C THR A 471 -3.71 -21.27 0.12
N PRO A 472 -3.06 -20.10 -0.05
CA PRO A 472 -3.53 -18.99 -0.89
C PRO A 472 -3.86 -19.37 -2.34
N ARG A 473 -4.85 -18.68 -2.94
CA ARG A 473 -5.37 -18.99 -4.28
C ARG A 473 -4.28 -19.02 -5.36
N ILE A 474 -3.32 -18.09 -5.35
CA ILE A 474 -2.22 -18.06 -6.35
C ILE A 474 -1.40 -19.36 -6.40
N LEU A 475 -1.31 -20.10 -5.30
CA LEU A 475 -0.59 -21.37 -5.26
C LEU A 475 -1.37 -22.52 -5.92
N HIS A 476 -2.66 -22.34 -6.21
CA HIS A 476 -3.51 -23.30 -6.91
C HIS A 476 -3.43 -23.14 -8.43
N LYS A 477 -2.22 -23.12 -9.00
CA LYS A 477 -1.98 -22.85 -10.43
C LYS A 477 -2.87 -23.67 -11.37
N THR A 478 -2.95 -24.99 -11.17
CA THR A 478 -3.75 -25.88 -12.03
C THR A 478 -5.26 -25.61 -11.93
N VAL A 479 -5.74 -25.21 -10.74
CA VAL A 479 -7.15 -24.86 -10.52
C VAL A 479 -7.46 -23.51 -11.16
N ILE A 480 -6.58 -22.52 -11.01
CA ILE A 480 -6.71 -21.22 -11.69
C ILE A 480 -6.73 -21.42 -13.22
N GLU A 481 -5.81 -22.20 -13.76
CA GLU A 481 -5.75 -22.50 -15.20
C GLU A 481 -7.02 -23.19 -15.68
N ARG A 482 -7.53 -24.17 -14.92
CA ARG A 482 -8.77 -24.89 -15.22
C ARG A 482 -9.98 -23.95 -15.20
N ASP A 483 -10.14 -23.19 -14.12
CA ASP A 483 -11.28 -22.30 -13.87
C ASP A 483 -11.22 -21.03 -14.74
N GLY A 484 -10.05 -20.66 -15.27
CA GLY A 484 -9.88 -19.57 -16.23
C GLY A 484 -9.89 -20.03 -17.70
N SER A 485 -9.78 -21.33 -17.97
CA SER A 485 -9.67 -21.87 -19.32
C SER A 485 -10.90 -21.56 -20.17
N VAL A 486 -10.69 -21.30 -21.48
CA VAL A 486 -11.79 -21.08 -22.44
C VAL A 486 -12.74 -22.28 -22.49
N ILE A 487 -12.23 -23.49 -22.29
CA ILE A 487 -12.98 -24.75 -22.31
C ILE A 487 -13.31 -25.27 -20.90
N GLY A 488 -13.08 -24.48 -19.85
CA GLY A 488 -13.35 -24.87 -18.47
C GLY A 488 -12.61 -26.13 -18.02
N GLY A 489 -11.43 -26.38 -18.57
CA GLY A 489 -10.59 -27.55 -18.26
C GLY A 489 -11.06 -28.88 -18.84
N ALA A 490 -12.03 -28.88 -19.76
CA ALA A 490 -12.39 -30.07 -20.51
C ALA A 490 -11.26 -30.50 -21.48
N ASP A 491 -11.28 -31.75 -21.92
CA ASP A 491 -10.31 -32.26 -22.89
C ASP A 491 -10.55 -31.59 -24.26
N PRO A 492 -9.55 -30.91 -24.86
CA PRO A 492 -9.67 -30.28 -26.18
C PRO A 492 -10.22 -31.20 -27.27
N SER A 493 -9.96 -32.51 -27.19
CA SER A 493 -10.44 -33.48 -28.19
C SER A 493 -11.96 -33.74 -28.11
N SER A 494 -12.56 -33.44 -26.96
CA SER A 494 -13.98 -33.69 -26.65
C SER A 494 -14.89 -32.47 -26.88
N ILE A 495 -14.31 -31.31 -27.21
CA ILE A 495 -15.03 -30.04 -27.32
C ILE A 495 -15.81 -29.97 -28.62
N LEU A 496 -17.12 -29.75 -28.51
CA LEU A 496 -17.97 -29.51 -29.66
C LEU A 496 -18.27 -28.01 -29.80
N PRO A 497 -18.45 -27.50 -31.03
CA PRO A 497 -18.89 -26.13 -31.24
C PRO A 497 -20.18 -25.76 -30.48
N GLY A 498 -21.09 -26.72 -30.30
CA GLY A 498 -22.32 -26.55 -29.51
C GLY A 498 -22.12 -26.43 -28.01
N ASP A 499 -20.91 -26.67 -27.49
CA ASP A 499 -20.58 -26.48 -26.08
C ASP A 499 -20.36 -25.02 -25.71
N PHE A 500 -20.27 -24.13 -26.71
CA PHE A 500 -20.16 -22.70 -26.52
C PHE A 500 -21.49 -22.00 -26.72
N VAL A 501 -21.82 -21.10 -25.79
CA VAL A 501 -23.03 -20.29 -25.82
C VAL A 501 -22.64 -18.83 -26.06
N ALA A 502 -23.31 -18.18 -27.02
CA ALA A 502 -23.17 -16.75 -27.22
C ALA A 502 -23.81 -16.01 -26.03
N VAL A 503 -22.99 -15.28 -25.26
CA VAL A 503 -23.45 -14.48 -24.12
C VAL A 503 -23.84 -13.09 -24.63
N TYR A 504 -25.13 -12.77 -24.49
CA TYR A 504 -25.67 -11.46 -24.82
C TYR A 504 -25.77 -10.60 -23.55
N ASP A 505 -25.34 -9.35 -23.64
CA ASP A 505 -25.36 -8.39 -22.54
C ASP A 505 -26.13 -7.13 -22.97
N PRO A 506 -27.46 -7.22 -23.07
CA PRO A 506 -28.29 -6.07 -23.43
C PRO A 506 -28.34 -5.09 -22.25
N PRO A 507 -28.45 -3.77 -22.53
CA PRO A 507 -28.80 -2.81 -21.49
C PRO A 507 -30.18 -3.14 -20.91
N THR A 508 -30.35 -2.97 -19.61
CA THR A 508 -31.65 -3.14 -18.95
C THR A 508 -32.63 -2.08 -19.46
N PRO A 509 -33.82 -2.44 -20.00
CA PRO A 509 -34.88 -1.50 -20.29
C PRO A 509 -35.38 -0.81 -19.01
N ASN A 510 -35.54 0.52 -19.07
CA ASN A 510 -36.02 1.37 -17.99
C ASN A 510 -35.35 1.09 -16.63
N PRO A 511 -34.03 1.33 -16.51
CA PRO A 511 -33.33 1.13 -15.25
C PRO A 511 -33.86 2.09 -14.18
N PRO A 512 -33.80 1.73 -12.89
CA PRO A 512 -34.15 2.64 -11.80
C PRO A 512 -33.18 3.83 -11.75
N THR A 513 -33.66 4.96 -11.23
CA THR A 513 -32.77 6.04 -10.79
C THR A 513 -32.37 5.78 -9.34
N ILE A 514 -31.07 5.69 -9.07
CA ILE A 514 -30.51 5.49 -7.73
C ILE A 514 -29.73 6.75 -7.36
N ILE A 515 -30.03 7.31 -6.18
CA ILE A 515 -29.40 8.52 -5.65
C ILE A 515 -28.76 8.17 -4.32
N PHE A 516 -27.45 8.42 -4.19
CA PHE A 516 -26.76 8.34 -2.92
C PHE A 516 -27.04 9.60 -2.07
N GLU A 517 -27.55 9.42 -0.84
CA GLU A 517 -27.95 10.53 0.03
C GLU A 517 -26.92 10.86 1.12
N SER A 518 -26.39 9.83 1.79
CA SER A 518 -25.43 10.03 2.87
C SER A 518 -24.60 8.80 3.23
N LEU A 519 -23.44 9.09 3.79
CA LEU A 519 -22.67 8.19 4.64
C LEU A 519 -22.88 8.65 6.08
N ASP A 520 -23.43 7.79 6.91
CA ASP A 520 -23.67 8.04 8.33
C ASP A 520 -22.73 7.15 9.15
N LEU A 521 -22.02 7.76 10.09
CA LEU A 521 -21.08 7.09 10.99
C LEU A 521 -21.62 7.14 12.42
N PHE A 522 -21.70 5.98 13.06
CA PHE A 522 -22.20 5.83 14.43
C PHE A 522 -21.06 5.39 15.32
N ALA A 523 -20.72 6.21 16.32
CA ALA A 523 -19.65 5.88 17.26
C ALA A 523 -19.96 4.56 17.97
N VAL A 524 -18.96 3.69 18.04
CA VAL A 524 -19.05 2.46 18.82
C VAL A 524 -18.58 2.81 20.22
N ASP A 525 -19.50 2.90 21.17
CA ASP A 525 -19.14 3.10 22.57
C ASP A 525 -18.33 1.89 23.04
N SER A 526 -17.09 2.11 23.45
CA SER A 526 -16.34 1.11 24.20
C SER A 526 -17.00 0.97 25.56
N ASP A 527 -17.76 -0.10 25.79
CA ASP A 527 -18.41 -0.40 27.07
C ASP A 527 -17.40 -0.34 28.22
N GLU A 528 -17.34 0.80 28.92
CA GLU A 528 -16.74 0.91 30.24
C GLU A 528 -17.63 0.15 31.23
N ILE A 529 -17.21 -1.09 31.52
CA ILE A 529 -17.41 -1.91 32.72
C ILE A 529 -18.49 -1.41 33.70
N THR A 530 -19.54 -2.23 33.84
CA THR A 530 -20.46 -2.25 34.99
C THR A 530 -19.72 -2.15 36.34
N PRO A 531 -20.08 -1.23 37.25
CA PRO A 531 -19.39 -1.06 38.52
C PRO A 531 -19.68 -2.26 39.42
N THR A 532 -18.67 -3.08 39.66
CA THR A 532 -18.68 -4.01 40.80
C THR A 532 -17.90 -3.32 41.92
N GLU A 533 -18.56 -3.10 43.05
CA GLU A 533 -18.01 -2.46 44.24
C GLU A 533 -16.84 -3.29 44.80
N GLU A 534 -15.59 -2.88 44.53
CA GLU A 534 -14.43 -3.27 45.32
C GLU A 534 -13.58 -2.01 45.65
N GLU A 535 -13.12 -1.93 46.90
CA GLU A 535 -12.51 -0.76 47.55
C GLU A 535 -11.22 -0.24 46.87
N PRO A 536 -10.92 1.07 46.98
CA PRO A 536 -9.87 1.70 46.18
C PRO A 536 -8.47 1.47 46.77
N ILE A 537 -7.60 0.85 45.97
CA ILE A 537 -6.14 0.92 46.14
C ILE A 537 -5.65 2.13 45.33
N PRO A 538 -4.74 2.98 45.84
CA PRO A 538 -4.23 4.13 45.10
C PRO A 538 -3.20 3.63 44.07
N GLN A 539 -3.68 3.23 42.90
CA GLN A 539 -2.86 3.13 41.69
C GLN A 539 -3.28 4.26 40.76
N THR A 540 -2.33 5.11 40.42
CA THR A 540 -2.43 6.14 39.38
C THR A 540 -2.56 5.47 38.02
N ASP A 541 -3.76 5.01 37.70
CA ASP A 541 -4.13 4.57 36.36
C ASP A 541 -4.83 5.73 35.65
N THR A 542 -4.03 6.59 35.01
CA THR A 542 -4.51 7.42 33.91
C THR A 542 -4.72 6.52 32.70
N THR A 543 -5.89 5.87 32.65
CA THR A 543 -6.40 5.24 31.44
C THR A 543 -6.78 6.33 30.44
N THR A 544 -5.82 6.75 29.60
CA THR A 544 -6.10 7.67 28.49
C THR A 544 -6.92 6.94 27.43
N ALA A 545 -8.15 7.40 27.19
CA ALA A 545 -9.01 6.93 26.10
C ALA A 545 -8.31 7.04 24.73
N PRO A 546 -8.64 6.18 23.74
CA PRO A 546 -8.10 6.30 22.39
C PRO A 546 -8.49 7.65 21.77
N SER A 547 -7.54 8.36 21.15
CA SER A 547 -7.79 9.69 20.56
C SER A 547 -8.62 9.60 19.28
N ILE A 548 -8.36 8.56 18.46
CA ILE A 548 -9.11 8.28 17.22
C ILE A 548 -10.32 7.42 17.56
N LYS A 549 -11.51 7.96 17.28
CA LYS A 549 -12.77 7.26 17.53
C LYS A 549 -13.06 6.22 16.45
N THR A 550 -13.63 5.10 16.88
CA THR A 550 -14.08 4.02 16.01
C THR A 550 -15.59 4.10 15.78
N TYR A 551 -16.01 3.89 14.53
CA TYR A 551 -17.39 4.02 14.08
C TYR A 551 -17.85 2.78 13.32
N SER A 552 -19.14 2.50 13.39
CA SER A 552 -19.82 1.68 12.38
C SER A 552 -20.33 2.58 11.25
N ALA A 553 -20.33 2.09 10.01
CA ALA A 553 -20.69 2.87 8.84
C ALA A 553 -21.96 2.37 8.15
N MET A 554 -22.85 3.30 7.78
CA MET A 554 -24.06 3.03 7.02
C MET A 554 -24.21 4.00 5.85
N MET A 555 -24.66 3.50 4.70
CA MET A 555 -24.93 4.29 3.51
C MET A 555 -26.43 4.32 3.21
N ARG A 556 -26.95 5.50 2.88
CA ARG A 556 -28.36 5.75 2.57
C ARG A 556 -28.56 6.12 1.12
N PHE A 557 -29.58 5.53 0.50
CA PHE A 557 -29.91 5.71 -0.91
C PHE A 557 -31.41 5.89 -1.10
N LEU A 558 -31.78 6.63 -2.14
CA LEU A 558 -33.13 6.66 -2.68
C LEU A 558 -33.17 5.94 -4.03
N MET A 559 -34.14 5.06 -4.19
CA MET A 559 -34.43 4.37 -5.44
C MET A 559 -35.79 4.82 -5.97
N ASP A 560 -35.80 5.25 -7.23
CA ASP A 560 -36.99 5.69 -7.96
C ASP A 560 -37.18 4.78 -9.18
N LEU A 561 -38.36 4.15 -9.27
CA LEU A 561 -38.79 3.29 -10.37
C LEU A 561 -39.95 4.02 -11.04
N ASP A 562 -39.75 4.47 -12.29
CA ASP A 562 -40.66 5.32 -13.07
C ASP A 562 -42.14 5.30 -12.61
N GLY A 563 -42.51 6.25 -11.74
CA GLY A 563 -43.89 6.50 -11.30
C GLY A 563 -44.30 5.91 -9.95
N ASP A 564 -43.45 5.14 -9.27
CA ASP A 564 -43.70 4.60 -7.92
C ASP A 564 -43.17 5.53 -6.80
N GLU A 565 -43.56 5.28 -5.55
CA GLU A 565 -43.00 5.98 -4.39
C GLU A 565 -41.49 5.70 -4.24
N LYS A 566 -40.72 6.76 -4.00
CA LYS A 566 -39.27 6.64 -3.76
C LYS A 566 -39.02 5.74 -2.55
N LYS A 567 -38.23 4.70 -2.76
CA LYS A 567 -37.88 3.73 -1.73
C LYS A 567 -36.53 4.08 -1.12
N GLU A 568 -36.49 4.21 0.19
CA GLU A 568 -35.26 4.37 0.95
C GLU A 568 -34.56 3.01 1.14
N ILE A 569 -33.26 2.96 0.91
CA ILE A 569 -32.41 1.78 1.08
C ILE A 569 -31.24 2.17 1.98
N ASN A 570 -31.06 1.43 3.07
CA ASN A 570 -29.99 1.65 4.03
C ASN A 570 -29.12 0.41 4.10
N ILE A 571 -27.80 0.56 3.86
CA ILE A 571 -26.84 -0.54 3.78
C ILE A 571 -25.73 -0.32 4.80
N ALA A 572 -25.50 -1.32 5.66
CA ALA A 572 -24.39 -1.28 6.61
C ALA A 572 -23.11 -1.84 5.99
N LEU A 573 -21.98 -1.15 6.16
CA LEU A 573 -20.68 -1.61 5.69
C LEU A 573 -20.02 -2.47 6.76
N THR A 574 -20.43 -3.73 6.85
CA THR A 574 -20.07 -4.63 7.95
C THR A 574 -18.83 -5.47 7.69
N ASN A 575 -18.48 -5.75 6.42
CA ASN A 575 -17.34 -6.60 6.07
C ASN A 575 -16.33 -5.86 5.20
N ASP A 576 -15.05 -6.15 5.45
CA ASP A 576 -13.91 -5.66 4.68
C ASP A 576 -13.68 -6.51 3.41
N VAL A 577 -14.44 -6.19 2.35
CA VAL A 577 -14.39 -6.92 1.07
C VAL A 577 -13.48 -6.24 0.04
N HIS A 578 -13.00 -7.01 -0.93
CA HIS A 578 -12.21 -6.52 -2.05
C HIS A 578 -12.98 -6.50 -3.36
N PHE A 579 -12.62 -5.54 -4.21
CA PHE A 579 -13.14 -5.40 -5.57
C PHE A 579 -12.00 -5.50 -6.57
N VAL A 580 -12.21 -6.21 -7.68
CA VAL A 580 -11.18 -6.41 -8.72
C VAL A 580 -11.69 -5.93 -10.05
N THR A 581 -10.89 -5.16 -10.78
CA THR A 581 -11.27 -4.80 -12.15
C THR A 581 -11.09 -6.00 -13.09
N ALA A 582 -12.13 -6.31 -13.86
CA ALA A 582 -12.07 -7.25 -14.96
C ALA A 582 -11.11 -6.78 -16.06
N HIS A 583 -10.41 -7.71 -16.71
CA HIS A 583 -9.50 -7.36 -17.79
C HIS A 583 -10.28 -6.89 -19.04
N PRO A 584 -9.83 -5.84 -19.75
CA PRO A 584 -10.44 -5.47 -21.02
C PRO A 584 -10.37 -6.61 -22.03
N CYS A 585 -11.41 -6.76 -22.85
CA CYS A 585 -11.41 -7.75 -23.93
C CYS A 585 -11.77 -7.11 -25.27
N VAL A 586 -11.19 -7.61 -26.35
CA VAL A 586 -11.46 -7.13 -27.71
C VAL A 586 -12.71 -7.82 -28.26
N LYS A 587 -13.53 -7.10 -29.03
CA LYS A 587 -14.69 -7.72 -29.69
C LYS A 587 -14.22 -8.75 -30.71
N SER A 588 -14.88 -9.91 -30.73
CA SER A 588 -14.67 -10.88 -31.81
C SER A 588 -15.41 -10.44 -33.06
N HIS A 589 -14.71 -10.42 -34.19
CA HIS A 589 -15.24 -9.89 -35.46
C HIS A 589 -16.01 -10.94 -36.26
N ASN A 590 -15.83 -12.24 -35.97
CA ASN A 590 -16.31 -13.36 -36.78
C ASN A 590 -16.94 -14.48 -35.93
N ILE A 591 -17.96 -14.18 -35.13
CA ILE A 591 -18.72 -15.22 -34.40
C ILE A 591 -19.94 -15.63 -35.24
N GLU A 592 -19.97 -16.88 -35.67
CA GLU A 592 -21.16 -17.51 -36.24
C GLU A 592 -21.92 -18.26 -35.13
N VAL A 593 -23.17 -17.85 -34.88
CA VAL A 593 -24.00 -18.49 -33.85
C VAL A 593 -24.68 -19.73 -34.44
N LEU A 594 -24.31 -20.90 -33.94
CA LEU A 594 -24.98 -22.15 -34.31
C LEU A 594 -26.46 -22.10 -33.90
N ARG A 595 -27.34 -22.14 -34.91
CA ARG A 595 -28.78 -22.22 -34.71
C ARG A 595 -29.15 -23.65 -34.31
N SER A 596 -29.40 -23.88 -33.02
CA SER A 596 -29.91 -25.15 -32.51
C SER A 596 -31.29 -24.94 -31.86
N PRO A 597 -32.17 -25.95 -31.81
CA PRO A 597 -33.48 -25.85 -31.14
C PRO A 597 -33.40 -25.46 -29.65
N THR A 598 -32.22 -25.67 -29.05
CA THR A 598 -31.86 -25.33 -27.68
C THR A 598 -31.24 -23.94 -27.52
N SER A 599 -30.91 -23.25 -28.62
CA SER A 599 -30.37 -21.89 -28.54
C SER A 599 -31.51 -20.88 -28.32
N PRO A 600 -31.31 -19.86 -27.47
CA PRO A 600 -32.33 -18.83 -27.22
C PRO A 600 -32.75 -18.07 -28.49
N PHE A 601 -31.92 -18.11 -29.54
CA PHE A 601 -32.18 -17.52 -30.86
C PHE A 601 -33.14 -18.34 -31.74
N PHE A 602 -33.40 -19.61 -31.43
CA PHE A 602 -34.33 -20.42 -32.24
C PHE A 602 -35.79 -20.00 -32.08
N ARG A 603 -36.16 -19.38 -30.95
CA ARG A 603 -37.55 -18.94 -30.70
C ARG A 603 -37.87 -17.54 -31.20
N SER A 604 -36.87 -16.72 -31.54
CA SER A 604 -37.04 -15.29 -31.81
C SER A 604 -37.26 -14.93 -33.29
N GLN A 605 -37.29 -15.89 -34.22
CA GLN A 605 -37.62 -15.62 -35.63
C GLN A 605 -38.62 -16.62 -36.19
N GLY A 606 -39.90 -16.31 -36.05
CA GLY A 606 -40.92 -16.75 -37.02
C GLY A 606 -41.02 -15.70 -38.12
N GLY A 607 -40.08 -15.67 -39.07
CA GLY A 607 -40.14 -14.76 -40.21
C GLY A 607 -38.84 -14.75 -41.02
N ASP A 608 -38.94 -15.18 -42.28
CA ASP A 608 -37.89 -15.12 -43.30
C ASP A 608 -37.30 -13.70 -43.42
N VAL A 609 -36.09 -13.48 -42.89
CA VAL A 609 -35.18 -12.47 -43.43
C VAL A 609 -33.74 -12.99 -43.28
N ASP A 610 -33.17 -13.36 -44.41
CA ASP A 610 -31.75 -13.59 -44.61
C ASP A 610 -31.01 -12.25 -44.42
N GLY A 611 -30.31 -12.09 -43.29
CA GLY A 611 -29.75 -10.81 -42.88
C GLY A 611 -28.74 -10.98 -41.74
N GLN A 612 -27.47 -10.97 -42.10
CA GLN A 612 -26.32 -11.02 -41.21
C GLN A 612 -26.25 -9.69 -40.42
N LEU A 613 -26.87 -9.64 -39.24
CA LEU A 613 -26.75 -8.51 -38.32
C LEU A 613 -25.56 -8.76 -37.38
N PRO A 614 -24.48 -7.96 -37.43
CA PRO A 614 -23.48 -7.97 -36.38
C PRO A 614 -24.14 -7.40 -35.12
N ASN A 615 -24.47 -8.26 -34.16
CA ASN A 615 -25.16 -7.85 -32.96
C ASN A 615 -24.15 -7.11 -32.04
N PRO A 616 -24.27 -5.78 -31.84
CA PRO A 616 -23.21 -4.97 -31.21
C PRO A 616 -22.94 -5.31 -29.73
N HIS A 617 -23.84 -6.09 -29.11
CA HIS A 617 -23.79 -6.53 -27.71
C HIS A 617 -23.40 -8.01 -27.54
N MET A 618 -22.92 -8.67 -28.60
CA MET A 618 -22.45 -10.06 -28.51
C MET A 618 -21.04 -10.11 -27.89
N GLY A 619 -20.93 -10.82 -26.76
CA GLY A 619 -19.64 -11.10 -26.12
C GLY A 619 -18.91 -12.30 -26.72
N HIS A 620 -17.76 -12.64 -26.14
CA HIS A 620 -17.08 -13.90 -26.45
C HIS A 620 -17.99 -15.11 -26.14
N PRO A 621 -17.89 -16.20 -26.91
CA PRO A 621 -18.60 -17.43 -26.59
C PRO A 621 -18.12 -17.98 -25.23
N LEU A 622 -19.06 -18.43 -24.40
CA LEU A 622 -18.79 -18.99 -23.09
C LEU A 622 -19.04 -20.50 -23.12
N HIS A 623 -18.06 -21.28 -22.68
CA HIS A 623 -18.19 -22.73 -22.60
C HIS A 623 -19.21 -23.13 -21.52
N LYS A 624 -19.98 -24.19 -21.77
CA LYS A 624 -21.04 -24.75 -20.91
C LYS A 624 -20.59 -25.09 -19.48
N ALA A 625 -19.28 -25.28 -19.26
CA ALA A 625 -18.72 -25.49 -17.92
C ALA A 625 -18.87 -24.26 -17.01
N PHE A 626 -19.09 -23.07 -17.56
CA PHE A 626 -19.31 -21.86 -16.80
C PHE A 626 -20.80 -21.55 -16.68
N THR A 627 -21.28 -21.45 -15.45
CA THR A 627 -22.69 -21.15 -15.17
C THR A 627 -22.83 -19.83 -14.45
N TYR A 628 -23.88 -19.08 -14.76
CA TYR A 628 -24.11 -17.77 -14.17
C TYR A 628 -25.60 -17.41 -14.08
N THR A 629 -25.92 -16.42 -13.25
CA THR A 629 -27.27 -15.82 -13.15
C THR A 629 -27.15 -14.32 -13.09
N VAL A 630 -27.83 -13.64 -14.01
CA VAL A 630 -27.91 -12.17 -14.07
C VAL A 630 -29.15 -11.71 -13.32
N VAL A 631 -28.96 -10.88 -12.31
CA VAL A 631 -30.02 -10.28 -11.50
C VAL A 631 -29.85 -8.75 -11.53
N PRO A 632 -30.84 -7.98 -12.00
CA PRO A 632 -30.83 -6.54 -11.87
C PRO A 632 -30.78 -6.09 -10.40
N LEU A 633 -29.96 -5.08 -10.10
CA LEU A 633 -29.71 -4.61 -8.74
C LEU A 633 -31.01 -4.29 -7.97
N TYR A 634 -32.00 -3.66 -8.62
CA TYR A 634 -33.28 -3.32 -7.98
C TYR A 634 -34.15 -4.52 -7.64
N HIS A 635 -34.06 -5.64 -8.37
CA HIS A 635 -34.79 -6.87 -8.01
C HIS A 635 -34.31 -7.44 -6.69
N ILE A 636 -33.03 -7.25 -6.35
CA ILE A 636 -32.45 -7.72 -5.08
C ILE A 636 -33.10 -6.99 -3.91
N PHE A 637 -33.31 -5.68 -4.03
CA PHE A 637 -33.87 -4.87 -2.95
C PHE A 637 -35.41 -4.92 -2.86
N ASN A 638 -36.09 -5.34 -3.92
CA ASN A 638 -37.55 -5.49 -3.94
C ASN A 638 -38.03 -6.89 -3.53
N SER A 639 -37.12 -7.83 -3.28
CA SER A 639 -37.45 -9.20 -2.89
C SER A 639 -36.89 -9.56 -1.52
N PRO A 640 -37.63 -10.34 -0.70
CA PRO A 640 -37.13 -10.85 0.58
C PRO A 640 -36.00 -11.90 0.42
N ALA A 641 -35.67 -12.32 -0.80
CA ALA A 641 -34.67 -13.34 -1.12
C ALA A 641 -33.21 -12.88 -1.00
N SER A 642 -32.94 -11.65 -0.58
CA SER A 642 -31.61 -11.01 -0.53
C SER A 642 -30.68 -11.48 0.61
N LYS A 643 -31.02 -12.56 1.32
CA LYS A 643 -30.30 -12.96 2.55
C LYS A 643 -28.97 -13.69 2.32
N SER A 644 -28.80 -14.43 1.22
CA SER A 644 -27.55 -15.17 0.95
C SER A 644 -27.29 -15.37 -0.54
N LEU A 645 -26.02 -15.61 -0.90
CA LEU A 645 -25.60 -15.87 -2.28
C LEU A 645 -26.31 -17.11 -2.85
N SER A 646 -26.37 -18.19 -2.06
CA SER A 646 -27.05 -19.42 -2.44
C SER A 646 -28.54 -19.20 -2.69
N SER A 647 -29.22 -18.35 -1.90
CA SER A 647 -30.62 -17.98 -2.11
C SER A 647 -30.82 -17.31 -3.47
N LEU A 648 -29.99 -16.33 -3.80
CA LEU A 648 -30.06 -15.61 -5.09
C LEU A 648 -29.75 -16.52 -6.29
N LEU A 649 -28.86 -17.50 -6.12
CA LEU A 649 -28.49 -18.45 -7.18
C LEU A 649 -29.54 -19.56 -7.40
N LEU A 650 -30.20 -20.03 -6.32
CA LEU A 650 -31.17 -21.13 -6.35
C LEU A 650 -32.61 -20.66 -6.60
N SER A 651 -32.97 -19.49 -6.11
CA SER A 651 -34.33 -18.92 -6.18
C SER A 651 -34.24 -17.43 -6.48
N PRO A 652 -33.83 -17.05 -7.69
CA PRO A 652 -33.69 -15.65 -8.06
C PRO A 652 -35.03 -14.92 -7.96
N PRO A 653 -35.03 -13.64 -7.56
CA PRO A 653 -36.25 -12.88 -7.28
C PRO A 653 -37.17 -12.77 -8.51
N ILE A 654 -38.48 -12.97 -8.35
CA ILE A 654 -39.42 -12.82 -9.47
C ILE A 654 -39.57 -11.32 -9.79
N SER A 655 -39.48 -10.97 -11.08
CA SER A 655 -39.73 -9.63 -11.60
C SER A 655 -41.04 -9.05 -11.04
N PRO A 656 -41.01 -7.92 -10.29
CA PRO A 656 -42.21 -7.34 -9.70
C PRO A 656 -43.09 -6.59 -10.73
N ILE A 657 -42.55 -6.27 -11.91
CA ILE A 657 -43.20 -5.44 -12.93
C ILE A 657 -43.35 -6.22 -14.24
N HIS A 658 -44.58 -6.23 -14.79
CA HIS A 658 -44.86 -6.74 -16.14
C HIS A 658 -44.10 -5.89 -17.19
N GLY A 659 -43.09 -6.49 -17.85
CA GLY A 659 -42.24 -5.83 -18.85
C GLY A 659 -40.82 -5.46 -18.39
N SER A 660 -40.46 -5.75 -17.14
CA SER A 660 -39.07 -5.60 -16.63
C SER A 660 -38.09 -6.63 -17.23
N SER A 661 -36.79 -6.33 -17.18
CA SER A 661 -35.73 -7.24 -17.64
C SER A 661 -35.89 -8.64 -17.06
N PRO A 662 -35.98 -9.68 -17.89
CA PRO A 662 -36.06 -11.05 -17.39
C PRO A 662 -34.74 -11.42 -16.71
N ILE A 663 -34.83 -12.16 -15.60
CA ILE A 663 -33.66 -12.80 -15.00
C ILE A 663 -33.12 -13.84 -15.97
N HIS A 664 -31.84 -13.70 -16.32
CA HIS A 664 -31.16 -14.60 -17.23
C HIS A 664 -30.26 -15.55 -16.44
N SER A 665 -30.62 -16.83 -16.42
CA SER A 665 -29.78 -17.91 -15.90
C SER A 665 -29.29 -18.79 -17.04
N SER A 666 -28.05 -19.28 -16.96
CA SER A 666 -27.58 -20.33 -17.87
C SER A 666 -28.40 -21.62 -17.70
N ASN A 667 -28.67 -22.33 -18.80
CA ASN A 667 -29.64 -23.43 -18.90
C ASN A 667 -29.16 -24.79 -18.36
N HIS A 668 -28.20 -24.83 -17.43
CA HIS A 668 -27.77 -26.08 -16.82
C HIS A 668 -28.75 -26.54 -15.73
N THR A 669 -29.16 -27.80 -15.79
CA THR A 669 -29.98 -28.45 -14.76
C THR A 669 -29.25 -28.40 -13.43
N THR A 670 -29.93 -27.91 -12.39
CA THR A 670 -29.48 -27.65 -11.02
C THR A 670 -28.95 -28.88 -10.24
N THR A 671 -28.72 -30.01 -10.92
CA THR A 671 -28.20 -31.26 -10.37
C THR A 671 -26.68 -31.42 -10.52
N SER A 672 -25.99 -30.50 -11.20
CA SER A 672 -24.54 -30.54 -11.36
C SER A 672 -23.81 -29.76 -10.25
N ASN A 673 -22.74 -30.32 -9.67
CA ASN A 673 -21.82 -29.67 -8.71
C ASN A 673 -21.00 -28.50 -9.31
N ILE A 674 -21.47 -27.89 -10.40
CA ILE A 674 -20.76 -26.81 -11.10
C ILE A 674 -21.03 -25.50 -10.36
N PRO A 675 -20.00 -24.74 -9.94
CA PRO A 675 -20.19 -23.45 -9.29
C PRO A 675 -20.85 -22.44 -10.24
N LYS A 676 -21.73 -21.61 -9.69
CA LYS A 676 -22.52 -20.63 -10.43
C LYS A 676 -22.19 -19.22 -9.97
N VAL A 677 -21.86 -18.34 -10.92
CA VAL A 677 -21.51 -16.94 -10.65
C VAL A 677 -22.77 -16.07 -10.64
N LEU A 678 -22.93 -15.27 -9.59
CA LEU A 678 -23.96 -14.22 -9.53
C LEU A 678 -23.45 -12.98 -10.26
N VAL A 679 -24.20 -12.52 -11.26
CA VAL A 679 -23.94 -11.29 -11.99
C VAL A 679 -25.00 -10.28 -11.56
N ILE A 680 -24.58 -9.21 -10.88
CA ILE A 680 -25.47 -8.13 -10.46
C ILE A 680 -25.40 -7.03 -11.52
N ASP A 681 -26.52 -6.81 -12.22
CA ASP A 681 -26.60 -5.75 -13.21
C ASP A 681 -26.88 -4.39 -12.57
N CYS A 682 -25.91 -3.49 -12.67
CA CYS A 682 -25.88 -2.18 -12.03
C CYS A 682 -26.23 -1.02 -12.98
N THR A 683 -26.80 -1.29 -14.16
CA THR A 683 -27.26 -0.24 -15.08
C THR A 683 -28.21 0.74 -14.40
N SER A 684 -27.97 2.03 -14.60
CA SER A 684 -28.80 3.14 -14.13
C SER A 684 -29.18 4.03 -15.32
N THR A 685 -30.19 4.89 -15.16
CA THR A 685 -30.59 5.91 -16.16
C THR A 685 -29.43 6.82 -16.56
N ASP A 686 -28.49 7.03 -15.64
CA ASP A 686 -27.28 7.84 -15.83
C ASP A 686 -26.19 7.19 -16.70
N THR A 687 -26.27 5.89 -17.00
CA THR A 687 -25.27 5.17 -17.79
C THR A 687 -25.72 5.03 -19.24
N LEU A 688 -25.62 6.08 -20.05
CA LEU A 688 -25.74 5.93 -21.51
C LEU A 688 -24.52 5.15 -22.04
N PRO A 689 -24.71 4.22 -22.99
CA PRO A 689 -23.60 3.42 -23.51
C PRO A 689 -22.56 4.33 -24.19
N PRO A 690 -21.25 4.09 -24.00
CA PRO A 690 -20.24 4.78 -24.78
C PRO A 690 -20.45 4.46 -26.26
N SER A 691 -20.40 5.49 -27.11
CA SER A 691 -20.22 5.34 -28.55
C SER A 691 -18.96 4.50 -28.85
N PRO A 692 -18.89 3.83 -30.01
CA PRO A 692 -17.78 2.93 -30.34
C PRO A 692 -16.41 3.62 -30.17
N PRO A 693 -15.37 2.87 -29.77
CA PRO A 693 -14.04 3.43 -29.58
C PRO A 693 -13.50 3.88 -30.93
N ASP A 694 -13.26 5.18 -31.09
CA ASP A 694 -12.24 5.65 -32.04
C ASP A 694 -10.87 5.17 -31.53
N ASP A 695 -10.01 4.82 -32.49
CA ASP A 695 -8.75 4.14 -32.30
C ASP A 695 -7.85 4.72 -31.21
N MET A 696 -7.03 3.83 -30.66
CA MET A 696 -6.03 4.07 -29.61
C MET A 696 -5.27 5.39 -29.77
N ASP A 697 -5.49 6.34 -28.84
CA ASP A 697 -4.49 7.36 -28.53
C ASP A 697 -3.71 6.92 -27.28
N VAL A 698 -2.48 6.48 -27.53
CA VAL A 698 -1.43 6.29 -26.54
C VAL A 698 -0.83 7.68 -26.31
N ASP A 699 -1.20 8.34 -25.22
CA ASP A 699 -0.62 9.63 -24.82
C ASP A 699 0.86 9.45 -24.44
N LEU A 700 1.72 9.55 -25.45
CA LEU A 700 3.12 9.93 -25.29
C LEU A 700 3.22 11.46 -25.43
N ALA A 701 3.60 12.09 -24.33
CA ALA A 701 4.03 13.48 -24.16
C ALA A 701 4.16 14.36 -25.43
N ARG A 702 3.40 15.46 -25.50
CA ARG A 702 3.84 16.66 -26.25
C ARG A 702 3.27 17.98 -25.72
N ASN A 703 4.15 18.99 -25.76
CA ASN A 703 4.11 20.35 -25.20
C ASN A 703 2.84 21.19 -25.44
N PRO A 704 2.60 22.22 -24.60
CA PRO A 704 1.44 23.10 -24.70
C PRO A 704 1.79 24.40 -25.43
N GLU A 705 1.56 24.51 -26.74
CA GLU A 705 1.42 25.82 -27.39
C GLU A 705 0.44 25.78 -28.57
N LEU A 706 -0.34 26.85 -28.68
CA LEU A 706 -1.28 27.26 -29.74
C LEU A 706 -2.74 26.78 -29.60
N GLY A 707 -3.60 27.77 -29.28
CA GLY A 707 -5.03 27.62 -29.10
C GLY A 707 -5.83 27.51 -30.39
N GLY A 708 -7.08 27.06 -30.23
CA GLY A 708 -8.11 27.07 -31.26
C GLY A 708 -9.10 25.91 -31.10
N ASN A 709 -10.21 26.16 -30.38
CA ASN A 709 -11.45 25.38 -30.39
C ASN A 709 -11.35 23.85 -30.27
N ALA A 710 -11.07 23.36 -29.06
CA ALA A 710 -11.32 21.97 -28.71
C ALA A 710 -12.82 21.73 -28.48
N ARG A 711 -13.48 21.04 -29.42
CA ARG A 711 -14.75 20.37 -29.15
C ARG A 711 -14.54 19.36 -28.04
N SER A 712 -15.36 19.44 -26.99
CA SER A 712 -15.38 18.58 -25.81
C SER A 712 -15.24 17.11 -26.18
N GLY A 713 -14.03 16.54 -26.00
CA GLY A 713 -13.83 15.10 -26.04
C GLY A 713 -14.63 14.44 -24.92
N ASN A 714 -15.33 13.35 -25.22
CA ASN A 714 -16.13 12.59 -24.27
C ASN A 714 -15.27 12.18 -23.07
N LYS A 715 -15.41 12.89 -21.95
CA LYS A 715 -14.83 12.47 -20.67
C LYS A 715 -15.41 11.11 -20.34
N ARG A 716 -14.55 10.09 -20.20
CA ARG A 716 -14.92 8.78 -19.66
C ARG A 716 -15.57 9.02 -18.30
N GLU A 717 -16.88 8.86 -18.20
CA GLU A 717 -17.60 8.98 -16.93
C GLU A 717 -17.29 7.75 -16.09
N PHE A 718 -16.40 7.93 -15.11
CA PHE A 718 -16.13 6.91 -14.10
C PHE A 718 -17.14 7.06 -12.96
N GLY A 719 -17.75 5.93 -12.59
CA GLY A 719 -18.55 5.80 -11.38
C GLY A 719 -20.03 6.20 -11.49
N SER A 720 -20.85 5.62 -10.61
CA SER A 720 -22.27 5.90 -10.48
C SER A 720 -22.76 5.56 -9.07
N ASP A 721 -23.87 6.15 -8.65
CA ASP A 721 -24.51 5.84 -7.37
C ASP A 721 -25.02 4.39 -7.33
N SER A 722 -25.38 3.82 -8.50
CA SER A 722 -25.70 2.40 -8.61
C SER A 722 -24.50 1.49 -8.33
N GLU A 723 -23.29 1.90 -8.76
CA GLU A 723 -22.05 1.18 -8.46
C GLU A 723 -21.67 1.30 -6.97
N ILE A 724 -21.85 2.48 -6.36
CA ILE A 724 -21.70 2.65 -4.90
C ILE A 724 -22.64 1.70 -4.17
N LEU A 725 -23.93 1.68 -4.51
CA LEU A 725 -24.93 0.81 -3.87
C LEU A 725 -24.55 -0.68 -4.00
N ALA A 726 -24.12 -1.10 -5.19
CA ALA A 726 -23.74 -2.49 -5.44
C ALA A 726 -22.49 -2.91 -4.64
N ARG A 727 -21.47 -2.03 -4.54
CA ARG A 727 -20.28 -2.28 -3.72
C ARG A 727 -20.62 -2.28 -2.22
N ALA A 728 -21.45 -1.34 -1.76
CA ALA A 728 -21.93 -1.30 -0.39
C ALA A 728 -22.67 -2.60 -0.02
N PHE A 729 -23.53 -3.08 -0.91
CA PHE A 729 -24.26 -4.34 -0.73
C PHE A 729 -23.31 -5.54 -0.62
N CYS A 730 -22.26 -5.59 -1.44
CA CYS A 730 -21.24 -6.63 -1.34
C CYS A 730 -20.52 -6.60 0.02
N SER A 731 -20.23 -5.40 0.56
CA SER A 731 -19.67 -5.24 1.91
C SER A 731 -20.62 -5.71 3.01
N GLU A 732 -21.92 -5.39 2.92
CA GLU A 732 -22.91 -5.88 3.88
C GLU A 732 -22.97 -7.42 3.92
N LYS A 733 -22.79 -8.05 2.75
CA LYS A 733 -22.85 -9.51 2.61
C LYS A 733 -21.51 -10.24 2.78
N GLY A 734 -20.40 -9.53 2.83
CA GLY A 734 -19.07 -10.14 2.88
C GLY A 734 -18.64 -10.79 1.56
N TRP A 735 -19.07 -10.26 0.41
CA TRP A 735 -18.72 -10.80 -0.91
C TRP A 735 -17.60 -10.01 -1.58
N ASN A 736 -16.47 -10.67 -1.83
CA ASN A 736 -15.49 -10.19 -2.81
C ASN A 736 -16.11 -10.23 -4.21
N ALA A 737 -15.89 -9.19 -5.02
CA ALA A 737 -16.58 -9.06 -6.31
C ALA A 737 -15.70 -8.52 -7.44
N LEU A 738 -15.87 -9.09 -8.64
CA LEU A 738 -15.22 -8.64 -9.85
C LEU A 738 -16.07 -7.57 -10.55
N ILE A 739 -15.49 -6.40 -10.81
CA ILE A 739 -16.13 -5.26 -11.46
C ILE A 739 -15.88 -5.34 -12.97
N SER A 740 -16.95 -5.46 -13.75
CA SER A 740 -16.87 -5.55 -15.21
C SER A 740 -17.67 -4.43 -15.86
N ARG A 741 -16.97 -3.46 -16.49
CA ARG A 741 -17.61 -2.32 -17.16
C ARG A 741 -18.04 -2.64 -18.59
N ARG A 742 -19.28 -2.28 -18.94
CA ARG A 742 -19.82 -2.37 -20.31
C ARG A 742 -19.00 -1.51 -21.27
N GLY A 743 -18.80 -2.03 -22.47
CA GLY A 743 -17.94 -1.41 -23.49
C GLY A 743 -16.43 -1.64 -23.32
N ARG A 744 -15.96 -2.11 -22.15
CA ARG A 744 -14.54 -2.45 -21.93
C ARG A 744 -14.27 -3.95 -21.89
N GLY A 745 -15.13 -4.70 -21.21
CA GLY A 745 -15.07 -6.16 -21.13
C GLY A 745 -16.44 -6.78 -21.42
N CYS A 746 -16.47 -8.02 -21.89
CA CYS A 746 -17.69 -8.78 -22.09
C CYS A 746 -18.02 -9.65 -20.87
N LEU A 747 -19.30 -9.96 -20.69
CA LEU A 747 -19.77 -10.75 -19.55
C LEU A 747 -19.14 -12.14 -19.49
N ALA A 748 -18.91 -12.79 -20.63
CA ALA A 748 -18.28 -14.10 -20.70
C ALA A 748 -16.85 -14.12 -20.11
N CYS A 749 -16.04 -13.10 -20.44
CA CYS A 749 -14.70 -12.94 -19.86
C CYS A 749 -14.78 -12.70 -18.34
N ALA A 750 -15.71 -11.84 -17.90
CA ALA A 750 -15.89 -11.54 -16.48
C ALA A 750 -16.26 -12.78 -15.66
N VAL A 751 -17.16 -13.63 -16.17
CA VAL A 751 -17.55 -14.89 -15.49
C VAL A 751 -16.36 -15.85 -15.38
N ARG A 752 -15.54 -15.96 -16.44
CA ARG A 752 -14.32 -16.79 -16.41
C ARG A 752 -13.28 -16.27 -15.43
N GLU A 753 -13.03 -14.96 -15.45
CA GLU A 753 -12.10 -14.30 -14.53
C GLU A 753 -12.53 -14.44 -13.07
N ALA A 754 -13.83 -14.26 -12.78
CA ALA A 754 -14.38 -14.50 -11.45
C ALA A 754 -14.19 -15.97 -11.01
N GLY A 755 -14.43 -16.93 -11.91
CA GLY A 755 -14.16 -18.35 -11.67
C GLY A 755 -12.69 -18.63 -11.35
N ALA A 756 -11.77 -18.04 -12.11
CA ALA A 756 -10.33 -18.20 -11.88
C ALA A 756 -9.87 -17.59 -10.54
N LEU A 757 -10.42 -16.44 -10.13
CA LEU A 757 -10.23 -15.89 -8.77
C LEU A 757 -10.88 -16.76 -7.68
N GLY A 758 -11.87 -17.57 -8.04
CA GLY A 758 -12.71 -18.30 -7.09
C GLY A 758 -13.71 -17.38 -6.38
N TRP A 759 -14.12 -16.28 -7.02
CA TRP A 759 -15.08 -15.30 -6.51
C TRP A 759 -16.46 -15.55 -7.13
N GLY A 760 -17.50 -15.56 -6.29
CA GLY A 760 -18.86 -15.91 -6.71
C GLY A 760 -19.67 -14.76 -7.30
N VAL A 761 -19.16 -13.52 -7.28
CA VAL A 761 -19.92 -12.31 -7.61
C VAL A 761 -19.22 -11.46 -8.67
N VAL A 762 -19.99 -11.04 -9.68
CA VAL A 762 -19.59 -10.06 -10.69
C VAL A 762 -20.55 -8.87 -10.63
N LEU A 763 -20.02 -7.66 -10.47
CA LEU A 763 -20.78 -6.42 -10.62
C LEU A 763 -20.63 -5.95 -12.07
N ARG A 764 -21.75 -5.93 -12.81
CA ARG A 764 -21.80 -5.50 -14.20
C ARG A 764 -22.22 -4.03 -14.26
N VAL A 765 -21.27 -3.15 -14.54
CA VAL A 765 -21.41 -1.68 -14.45
C VAL A 765 -21.35 -0.97 -15.79
#